data_AF-A0A969HVX4-F1
#
_entry.id   AF-A0A969HVX4-F1
#
_cell.length_a   1.000
_cell.length_b   1.000
_cell.length_c   1.000
_cell.angle_alpha   90.00
_cell.angle_beta   90.00
_cell.angle_gamma   90.00
#
_symmetry.space_group_name_H-M   'P 1'
#
loop_
_entity.id
_entity.type
_entity.pdbx_description
1 polymer ?
#
loop_
_entity_poly.entity_id
_entity_poly.type
_entity_poly.pdbx_seq_one_letter_code
_entity_poly.pdbx_strand_id
1 'polypeptide(L)'
;MARLFCTLICLLIITSTLGSPFSIGTPTTLHAQERETRFDPTRDAAPPRFEVLTDHTGGGSNGTTETFSARVVEDFGQWSTFDDEWNFTRSNQWTNIRAWPRKMAVNVLVEADNTEVAIMFTAETYVDTPRKRMFVRALIDGKPTNPEDVVFAMGTDPQTRAARAFIFTDMLDSGLHTIEMQWLVDDGATAALRNAALMVRQNAFTTSQGQTMDAVTPPSGPSVSTNLGTWSNIPGLSGTVHTQSGDTLIASISAESATTRGGTMFVRALVNGTPMLPTDVLFAKSETFQARSMTFGLNDMPAGFHTVQFQWAVSGGEAMLGDRSIVLATGQPTDPSLAQVFVAAPSGPAVATTSTQFVPMPTMQASGSLPPNAEIVVVLSGEPGVPATGQMEVRLTIDGQVVEASQVQLAHTDAYLGTQAFVFNAKHINVGQGGCANCTVQVEWRSVDGQQVFMGDRSMVVIAKPGSVPDLAEPPAYGTNNFGVEPVFGMRPVLTILWDPQRPQHPAPTTADLETLLYGGADSMHDYYTRVSGGRFGLQNAAVLGPYAAEEDAAHYWQSPYPACDAPDSTGYTGGHARKWAEAINAANDDFDFAAYDTNRDGVLDPTEELAILIVIPQNTEAGYVRMLNPYCDGSPVTVDNVSIPFISEWYAKQSNANMLIPAHELAHLVLMLDDMYNESLNHAVEAGRLTLMEQFKAGTFTPHIDGPNKLALGWVTPQILTQNSAVSLEDVKHSNAVVVLPRLNGGDGKEYYLLENRQNSNNHPLYDEGIFGNGIAVWHVVADDTTDDLVPNCVEPSTWNSLGQATARRGLRLIRPTADFNSVDALWNDTAYDLLDTGLVCPLDGVPQNVLTWADGTPSGYNVLNFSPAGQHMTFDVVTP
;
A
#
# COMPACT_ATOMS: atom_id res chain seq x y z
N MET A 1 33.18 -32.61 -53.48
CA MET A 1 33.66 -33.86 -52.83
C MET A 1 33.45 -33.69 -51.33
N ALA A 2 33.06 -34.66 -50.50
CA ALA A 2 32.29 -35.89 -50.75
C ALA A 2 31.79 -36.53 -49.42
N ARG A 3 30.46 -36.74 -49.29
CA ARG A 3 29.79 -37.88 -48.56
C ARG A 3 29.97 -37.95 -47.01
N LEU A 4 29.15 -38.62 -46.19
CA LEU A 4 27.83 -39.31 -46.21
C LEU A 4 27.31 -39.34 -44.73
N PHE A 5 26.05 -39.59 -44.31
CA PHE A 5 24.75 -39.80 -44.97
C PHE A 5 23.65 -39.04 -44.15
N CYS A 6 22.41 -39.46 -43.79
CA CYS A 6 21.54 -40.64 -43.99
C CYS A 6 20.05 -40.22 -43.91
N THR A 7 19.09 -41.04 -44.38
CA THR A 7 17.65 -40.67 -44.42
C THR A 7 16.71 -41.89 -44.59
N LEU A 8 15.53 -41.91 -43.95
CA LEU A 8 14.29 -42.65 -44.32
C LEU A 8 13.12 -42.14 -43.42
N ILE A 9 11.88 -41.79 -43.80
CA ILE A 9 10.95 -42.00 -44.96
C ILE A 9 9.96 -43.19 -44.81
N CYS A 10 8.70 -42.91 -44.44
CA CYS A 10 7.43 -43.26 -45.16
C CYS A 10 6.14 -42.98 -44.33
N LEU A 11 4.89 -43.06 -44.84
CA LEU A 11 4.18 -42.30 -45.91
C LEU A 11 2.72 -42.86 -46.11
N LEU A 12 1.67 -41.99 -46.14
CA LEU A 12 0.35 -42.08 -46.85
C LEU A 12 -0.53 -40.91 -46.32
N ILE A 13 -1.19 -39.97 -47.03
CA ILE A 13 -1.83 -39.84 -48.39
C ILE A 13 -3.24 -40.48 -48.41
N ILE A 14 -4.35 -39.74 -48.66
CA ILE A 14 -4.94 -39.38 -49.98
C ILE A 14 -6.00 -38.21 -49.91
N THR A 15 -5.81 -37.15 -50.73
CA THR A 15 -6.74 -36.16 -51.39
C THR A 15 -7.90 -35.46 -50.61
N SER A 16 -8.47 -34.29 -50.99
CA SER A 16 -8.66 -33.57 -52.29
C SER A 16 -8.92 -32.05 -52.07
N THR A 17 -8.21 -31.07 -52.67
CA THR A 17 -8.49 -30.33 -53.96
C THR A 17 -9.92 -29.78 -54.14
N LEU A 18 -10.23 -28.51 -54.49
CA LEU A 18 -9.51 -27.25 -54.86
C LEU A 18 -10.31 -26.02 -54.31
N GLY A 19 -9.74 -24.82 -54.11
CA GLY A 19 -9.59 -23.78 -55.16
C GLY A 19 -9.48 -22.33 -54.60
N SER A 20 -9.07 -21.38 -55.44
CA SER A 20 -8.61 -20.00 -55.11
C SER A 20 -9.61 -18.88 -55.52
N PRO A 21 -9.36 -17.55 -55.29
CA PRO A 21 -8.32 -16.86 -54.50
C PRO A 21 -8.86 -15.81 -53.49
N PHE A 22 -7.97 -15.14 -52.75
CA PHE A 22 -8.28 -13.93 -51.96
C PHE A 22 -8.64 -12.70 -52.84
N SER A 23 -9.43 -11.78 -52.31
CA SER A 23 -9.63 -10.42 -52.84
C SER A 23 -9.15 -9.37 -51.84
N ILE A 24 -8.62 -8.26 -52.37
CA ILE A 24 -8.16 -7.10 -51.58
C ILE A 24 -9.36 -6.27 -51.13
N GLY A 25 -9.29 -5.71 -49.91
CA GLY A 25 -10.23 -4.73 -49.39
C GLY A 25 -9.49 -3.65 -48.59
N THR A 26 -9.60 -2.40 -49.03
CA THR A 26 -8.98 -1.22 -48.41
C THR A 26 -9.93 -0.54 -47.41
N PRO A 27 -9.47 -0.12 -46.23
CA PRO A 27 -10.18 0.87 -45.42
C PRO A 27 -9.84 2.30 -45.87
N THR A 28 -10.84 3.18 -45.97
CA THR A 28 -10.64 4.61 -46.25
C THR A 28 -11.56 5.49 -45.39
N THR A 29 -10.93 6.45 -44.70
CA THR A 29 -11.42 7.80 -44.36
C THR A 29 -12.63 8.02 -43.44
N LEU A 30 -12.32 8.49 -42.23
CA LEU A 30 -12.77 9.74 -41.58
C LEU A 30 -14.22 9.98 -41.10
N HIS A 31 -14.27 10.64 -39.92
CA HIS A 31 -15.37 11.42 -39.31
C HIS A 31 -16.63 10.65 -38.85
N ALA A 32 -17.41 11.15 -37.88
CA ALA A 32 -17.40 12.47 -37.21
C ALA A 32 -17.56 12.38 -35.67
N GLN A 33 -17.41 13.51 -34.98
CA GLN A 33 -17.99 13.73 -33.65
C GLN A 33 -19.52 13.86 -33.78
N GLU A 34 -20.27 13.55 -32.72
CA GLU A 34 -21.56 14.20 -32.50
C GLU A 34 -21.83 14.43 -31.01
N ARG A 35 -22.60 15.49 -30.68
CA ARG A 35 -22.95 15.92 -29.32
C ARG A 35 -24.47 15.99 -29.19
N GLU A 36 -25.04 15.39 -28.15
CA GLU A 36 -26.32 15.80 -27.58
C GLU A 36 -26.13 15.94 -26.06
N THR A 37 -26.10 17.12 -25.43
CA THR A 37 -27.08 18.21 -25.26
C THR A 37 -28.23 17.93 -24.27
N ARG A 38 -27.96 18.27 -23.00
CA ARG A 38 -28.85 18.86 -21.97
C ARG A 38 -30.34 18.45 -21.91
N PHE A 39 -30.78 18.07 -20.70
CA PHE A 39 -32.18 18.19 -20.28
C PHE A 39 -32.30 18.60 -18.80
N ASP A 40 -32.99 19.71 -18.52
CA ASP A 40 -33.26 20.29 -17.18
C ASP A 40 -34.19 21.53 -17.34
N PRO A 41 -34.94 22.05 -16.33
CA PRO A 41 -35.61 21.43 -15.15
C PRO A 41 -37.16 21.51 -15.24
N THR A 42 -37.90 20.93 -14.26
CA THR A 42 -38.94 21.68 -13.48
C THR A 42 -39.52 20.93 -12.26
N ARG A 43 -39.22 21.48 -11.08
CA ARG A 43 -40.12 21.87 -9.97
C ARG A 43 -40.95 20.89 -9.10
N ASP A 44 -40.87 21.23 -7.80
CA ASP A 44 -41.92 21.27 -6.75
C ASP A 44 -42.50 19.96 -6.15
N ALA A 45 -41.90 19.50 -5.03
CA ALA A 45 -42.61 19.33 -3.74
C ALA A 45 -41.64 19.11 -2.56
N ALA A 46 -41.83 19.83 -1.44
CA ALA A 46 -41.34 19.47 -0.10
C ALA A 46 -42.53 18.96 0.74
N PRO A 47 -42.36 18.03 1.70
CA PRO A 47 -41.92 18.39 3.08
C PRO A 47 -41.26 17.20 3.84
N PRO A 48 -41.15 17.18 5.19
CA PRO A 48 -41.00 18.25 6.19
C PRO A 48 -39.64 18.17 6.94
N ARG A 49 -39.40 19.11 7.87
CA ARG A 49 -38.30 19.01 8.86
C ARG A 49 -38.64 17.98 9.94
N PHE A 50 -37.61 17.34 10.50
CA PHE A 50 -37.64 16.75 11.85
C PHE A 50 -36.70 17.54 12.76
N GLU A 51 -37.17 17.84 13.98
CA GLU A 51 -36.33 18.32 15.07
C GLU A 51 -35.75 17.10 15.81
N VAL A 52 -34.44 17.05 16.02
CA VAL A 52 -33.82 16.10 16.94
C VAL A 52 -33.78 16.76 18.32
N LEU A 53 -34.46 16.15 19.31
CA LEU A 53 -34.35 16.59 20.69
C LEU A 53 -33.01 16.17 21.28
N THR A 54 -32.20 17.14 21.69
CA THR A 54 -31.08 16.94 22.61
C THR A 54 -31.62 16.71 24.02
N ASP A 55 -31.60 15.48 24.53
CA ASP A 55 -31.85 15.22 25.95
C ASP A 55 -30.58 15.49 26.75
N HIS A 56 -30.56 16.63 27.46
CA HIS A 56 -29.53 16.97 28.43
C HIS A 56 -30.03 16.65 29.86
N THR A 57 -29.61 15.51 30.41
CA THR A 57 -29.65 15.25 31.84
C THR A 57 -28.25 14.93 32.36
N GLY A 58 -27.59 15.94 32.92
CA GLY A 58 -26.19 15.84 33.38
C GLY A 58 -26.02 15.29 34.79
N GLY A 59 -24.88 14.63 35.04
CA GLY A 59 -24.43 14.16 36.36
C GLY A 59 -22.96 14.51 36.58
N GLY A 60 -22.68 15.68 37.12
CA GLY A 60 -21.30 16.19 37.25
C GLY A 60 -20.46 15.47 38.31
N SER A 61 -19.27 15.02 37.91
CA SER A 61 -18.15 14.72 38.82
C SER A 61 -16.84 15.06 38.10
N ASN A 62 -15.77 15.33 38.87
CA ASN A 62 -14.49 15.78 38.32
C ASN A 62 -13.75 14.61 37.65
N GLY A 63 -14.04 14.37 36.37
CA GLY A 63 -13.24 13.47 35.54
C GLY A 63 -11.88 14.09 35.23
N THR A 64 -10.80 13.40 35.61
CA THR A 64 -9.54 13.51 34.85
C THR A 64 -9.83 13.07 33.43
N THR A 65 -9.50 13.91 32.44
CA THR A 65 -9.86 13.68 31.04
C THR A 65 -8.96 12.61 30.42
N GLU A 66 -9.25 11.33 30.72
CA GLU A 66 -8.61 10.19 30.07
C GLU A 66 -8.84 10.29 28.55
N THR A 67 -7.74 10.25 27.80
CA THR A 67 -7.74 10.59 26.37
C THR A 67 -8.21 9.39 25.56
N PHE A 68 -9.53 9.25 25.39
CA PHE A 68 -10.13 8.18 24.59
C PHE A 68 -9.94 8.40 23.09
N SER A 69 -8.71 8.16 22.63
CA SER A 69 -8.45 7.61 21.30
C SER A 69 -7.67 6.32 21.53
N ALA A 70 -8.39 5.21 21.40
CA ALA A 70 -7.82 3.88 21.21
C ALA A 70 -8.19 3.49 19.77
N ARG A 71 -7.43 4.01 18.80
CA ARG A 71 -7.63 3.71 17.39
C ARG A 71 -7.16 2.28 17.19
N VAL A 72 -8.13 1.37 17.06
CA VAL A 72 -7.89 0.03 16.52
C VAL A 72 -7.51 0.21 15.04
N VAL A 73 -6.23 0.50 14.81
CA VAL A 73 -5.59 0.50 13.49
C VAL A 73 -5.36 -0.97 13.10
N GLU A 74 -6.47 -1.69 12.95
CA GLU A 74 -6.48 -2.88 12.11
C GLU A 74 -6.45 -2.40 10.66
N ASP A 75 -5.25 -2.14 10.14
CA ASP A 75 -5.06 -1.52 8.83
C ASP A 75 -5.20 -2.56 7.72
N PHE A 76 -6.24 -2.42 6.90
CA PHE A 76 -6.69 -3.46 5.96
C PHE A 76 -6.31 -3.14 4.51
N GLY A 77 -5.05 -3.34 4.12
CA GLY A 77 -4.65 -3.16 2.71
C GLY A 77 -5.31 -4.21 1.81
N GLN A 78 -6.22 -3.80 0.91
CA GLN A 78 -6.75 -4.69 -0.13
C GLN A 78 -5.73 -4.80 -1.27
N TRP A 79 -4.99 -5.91 -1.29
CA TRP A 79 -3.92 -6.15 -2.23
C TRP A 79 -4.35 -7.12 -3.34
N SER A 80 -5.42 -6.71 -4.06
CA SER A 80 -5.83 -7.30 -5.32
C SER A 80 -4.79 -7.03 -6.41
N THR A 81 -3.78 -7.90 -6.44
CA THR A 81 -3.11 -8.33 -7.67
C THR A 81 -4.18 -8.51 -8.76
N PHE A 82 -4.04 -7.86 -9.93
CA PHE A 82 -5.09 -7.72 -10.97
C PHE A 82 -6.04 -8.92 -11.08
N ASP A 83 -7.36 -8.67 -11.15
CA ASP A 83 -8.42 -9.68 -11.05
C ASP A 83 -8.08 -11.03 -11.72
N ASP A 84 -7.99 -12.09 -10.89
CA ASP A 84 -7.64 -13.47 -11.25
C ASP A 84 -6.21 -13.71 -11.83
N GLU A 85 -5.38 -12.69 -12.10
CA GLU A 85 -4.00 -12.88 -12.59
C GLU A 85 -3.03 -13.37 -11.51
N TRP A 86 -1.99 -14.11 -11.93
CA TRP A 86 -0.95 -14.65 -11.02
C TRP A 86 0.32 -13.81 -11.10
N ASN A 87 0.77 -13.29 -9.96
CA ASN A 87 2.14 -12.84 -9.80
C ASN A 87 3.08 -14.05 -9.69
N PHE A 88 4.32 -13.91 -10.15
CA PHE A 88 5.34 -14.96 -10.13
C PHE A 88 6.65 -14.43 -9.53
N THR A 89 7.42 -15.31 -8.88
CA THR A 89 8.84 -15.05 -8.58
C THR A 89 9.69 -16.27 -8.89
N ARG A 90 10.92 -16.02 -9.33
CA ARG A 90 11.99 -17.00 -9.52
C ARG A 90 13.23 -16.67 -8.67
N SER A 91 13.12 -15.67 -7.80
CA SER A 91 14.26 -15.26 -6.98
C SER A 91 14.47 -16.21 -5.81
N ASN A 92 15.74 -16.52 -5.58
CA ASN A 92 16.22 -17.11 -4.34
C ASN A 92 16.70 -16.04 -3.33
N GLN A 93 16.43 -14.76 -3.61
CA GLN A 93 16.62 -13.61 -2.74
C GLN A 93 15.26 -13.03 -2.34
N TRP A 94 15.21 -12.32 -1.21
CA TRP A 94 13.99 -11.67 -0.73
C TRP A 94 13.61 -10.48 -1.60
N THR A 95 12.34 -10.43 -2.01
CA THR A 95 11.77 -9.36 -2.83
C THR A 95 10.42 -8.93 -2.30
N ASN A 96 10.05 -7.65 -2.50
CA ASN A 96 8.73 -7.14 -2.12
C ASN A 96 7.64 -7.81 -2.98
N ILE A 97 6.52 -8.20 -2.36
CA ILE A 97 5.35 -8.69 -3.10
C ILE A 97 4.75 -7.49 -3.84
N ARG A 98 4.96 -7.41 -5.16
CA ARG A 98 4.48 -6.33 -6.03
C ARG A 98 3.41 -6.80 -7.01
N ALA A 99 2.48 -5.90 -7.34
CA ALA A 99 1.64 -5.93 -8.54
C ALA A 99 1.86 -4.58 -9.24
N TRP A 100 2.73 -4.56 -10.26
CA TRP A 100 3.34 -3.33 -10.77
C TRP A 100 2.31 -2.24 -11.12
N PRO A 101 2.51 -0.98 -10.68
CA PRO A 101 3.71 -0.46 -10.03
C PRO A 101 3.77 -0.68 -8.50
N ARG A 102 2.73 -1.20 -7.86
CA ARG A 102 2.53 -1.13 -6.40
C ARG A 102 3.14 -2.31 -5.61
N LYS A 103 3.57 -2.10 -4.35
CA LYS A 103 3.99 -3.14 -3.39
C LYS A 103 3.03 -3.31 -2.22
N MET A 104 2.91 -4.54 -1.76
CA MET A 104 2.16 -4.93 -0.57
C MET A 104 2.80 -4.38 0.72
N ALA A 105 2.52 -3.11 0.99
CA ALA A 105 2.97 -2.34 2.15
C ALA A 105 1.80 -1.56 2.78
N VAL A 106 1.97 -1.13 4.03
CA VAL A 106 0.90 -0.50 4.85
C VAL A 106 1.51 0.36 5.98
N ASN A 107 0.91 1.51 6.34
CA ASN A 107 1.45 2.45 7.35
C ASN A 107 0.66 2.45 8.66
N VAL A 108 1.09 1.67 9.66
CA VAL A 108 0.35 1.52 10.91
C VAL A 108 0.78 2.54 11.96
N LEU A 109 -0.19 3.29 12.49
CA LEU A 109 0.00 4.22 13.61
C LEU A 109 -0.16 3.49 14.95
N VAL A 110 0.94 3.35 15.67
CA VAL A 110 1.00 2.80 17.03
C VAL A 110 0.89 3.93 18.04
N GLU A 111 -0.13 3.87 18.91
CA GLU A 111 -0.46 4.96 19.84
C GLU A 111 0.31 4.92 21.18
N ALA A 112 0.99 3.81 21.50
CA ALA A 112 1.67 3.61 22.80
C ALA A 112 2.95 2.78 22.70
N ASP A 113 3.92 3.06 23.57
CA ASP A 113 5.18 2.32 23.64
C ASP A 113 4.98 0.85 24.05
N ASN A 114 5.81 -0.06 23.51
CA ASN A 114 5.73 -1.50 23.73
C ASN A 114 4.34 -2.09 23.39
N THR A 115 3.67 -1.56 22.36
CA THR A 115 2.45 -2.13 21.81
C THR A 115 2.76 -3.39 20.99
N GLU A 116 2.09 -4.48 21.35
CA GLU A 116 2.12 -5.72 20.59
C GLU A 116 1.33 -5.59 19.29
N VAL A 117 1.91 -6.07 18.19
CA VAL A 117 1.33 -6.06 16.85
C VAL A 117 1.35 -7.47 16.26
N ALA A 118 0.24 -7.86 15.61
CA ALA A 118 0.10 -9.09 14.86
C ALA A 118 -0.25 -8.80 13.39
N ILE A 119 0.34 -9.54 12.47
CA ILE A 119 0.23 -9.31 11.02
C ILE A 119 -0.22 -10.63 10.38
N MET A 120 -1.50 -10.74 10.06
CA MET A 120 -2.05 -11.88 9.33
C MET A 120 -1.96 -11.64 7.82
N PHE A 121 -1.06 -12.37 7.18
CA PHE A 121 -0.89 -12.38 5.72
C PHE A 121 -1.58 -13.61 5.13
N THR A 122 -2.41 -13.41 4.09
CA THR A 122 -3.05 -14.50 3.34
C THR A 122 -2.97 -14.28 1.83
N ALA A 123 -2.82 -15.35 1.06
CA ALA A 123 -2.84 -15.32 -0.41
C ALA A 123 -3.19 -16.69 -1.00
N GLU A 124 -3.72 -16.73 -2.22
CA GLU A 124 -3.68 -17.95 -3.03
C GLU A 124 -2.25 -18.21 -3.49
N THR A 125 -1.77 -19.45 -3.38
CA THR A 125 -0.38 -19.78 -3.76
C THR A 125 -0.22 -21.15 -4.41
N TYR A 126 0.86 -21.29 -5.20
CA TYR A 126 1.46 -22.56 -5.56
C TYR A 126 2.97 -22.43 -5.83
N VAL A 127 3.65 -23.57 -5.93
CA VAL A 127 5.02 -23.68 -6.45
C VAL A 127 5.00 -24.71 -7.58
N ASP A 128 5.69 -24.44 -8.69
CA ASP A 128 5.68 -25.28 -9.89
C ASP A 128 6.43 -26.62 -9.72
N THR A 129 7.42 -26.64 -8.83
CA THR A 129 8.39 -27.73 -8.72
C THR A 129 8.20 -28.52 -7.42
N PRO A 130 7.97 -29.85 -7.47
CA PRO A 130 7.75 -30.66 -6.28
C PRO A 130 8.87 -30.57 -5.23
N ARG A 131 8.49 -30.41 -3.96
CA ARG A 131 9.35 -30.22 -2.77
C ARG A 131 10.18 -28.93 -2.74
N LYS A 132 9.99 -28.01 -3.68
CA LYS A 132 10.53 -26.64 -3.59
C LYS A 132 9.56 -25.77 -2.79
N ARG A 133 10.11 -24.84 -2.01
CA ARG A 133 9.37 -23.98 -1.06
C ARG A 133 9.26 -22.57 -1.60
N MET A 134 8.08 -21.98 -1.45
CA MET A 134 7.87 -20.54 -1.40
C MET A 134 7.97 -20.12 0.07
N PHE A 135 8.75 -19.07 0.33
CA PHE A 135 8.85 -18.44 1.63
C PHE A 135 8.17 -17.07 1.60
N VAL A 136 7.65 -16.64 2.74
CA VAL A 136 7.24 -15.24 2.97
C VAL A 136 7.74 -14.74 4.32
N ARG A 137 7.84 -13.42 4.45
CA ARG A 137 8.09 -12.71 5.72
C ARG A 137 7.42 -11.35 5.73
N ALA A 138 7.01 -10.88 6.90
CA ALA A 138 6.71 -9.48 7.12
C ALA A 138 7.98 -8.74 7.58
N LEU A 139 8.19 -7.53 7.07
CA LEU A 139 9.12 -6.54 7.62
C LEU A 139 8.33 -5.47 8.38
N ILE A 140 8.94 -4.88 9.42
CA ILE A 140 8.55 -3.60 10.01
C ILE A 140 9.75 -2.64 9.94
N ASP A 141 9.56 -1.47 9.35
CA ASP A 141 10.60 -0.46 9.10
C ASP A 141 11.87 -1.05 8.47
N GLY A 142 11.69 -1.99 7.53
CA GLY A 142 12.76 -2.72 6.83
C GLY A 142 13.42 -3.87 7.62
N LYS A 143 12.94 -4.21 8.83
CA LYS A 143 13.48 -5.30 9.67
C LYS A 143 12.53 -6.50 9.70
N PRO A 144 12.99 -7.76 9.61
CA PRO A 144 12.13 -8.93 9.77
C PRO A 144 11.45 -8.98 11.14
N THR A 145 10.16 -9.33 11.13
CA THR A 145 9.35 -9.60 12.34
C THR A 145 9.61 -11.00 12.91
N ASN A 146 8.83 -11.43 13.91
CA ASN A 146 8.88 -12.81 14.43
C ASN A 146 7.70 -13.63 13.88
N PRO A 147 7.91 -14.84 13.31
CA PRO A 147 9.18 -15.44 12.90
C PRO A 147 9.82 -14.71 11.71
N GLU A 148 11.14 -14.83 11.55
CA GLU A 148 11.90 -14.08 10.52
C GLU A 148 11.56 -14.52 9.09
N ASP A 149 11.28 -15.81 8.88
CA ASP A 149 10.84 -16.39 7.62
C ASP A 149 9.91 -17.61 7.81
N VAL A 150 9.06 -17.89 6.82
CA VAL A 150 8.04 -18.94 6.88
C VAL A 150 7.91 -19.66 5.54
N VAL A 151 7.96 -20.99 5.55
CA VAL A 151 7.61 -21.89 4.43
C VAL A 151 6.09 -21.85 4.19
N PHE A 152 5.66 -20.82 3.48
CA PHE A 152 4.26 -20.52 3.23
C PHE A 152 3.59 -21.56 2.32
N ALA A 153 4.29 -22.00 1.28
CA ALA A 153 3.84 -23.08 0.40
C ALA A 153 5.01 -23.99 -0.03
N MET A 154 4.70 -25.23 -0.36
CA MET A 154 5.65 -26.19 -0.91
C MET A 154 5.01 -26.94 -2.07
N GLY A 155 5.75 -27.06 -3.18
CA GLY A 155 5.29 -27.71 -4.40
C GLY A 155 5.00 -29.20 -4.21
N THR A 156 3.93 -29.67 -4.84
CA THR A 156 3.39 -31.03 -4.76
C THR A 156 3.25 -31.63 -6.16
N ASP A 157 3.05 -32.96 -6.22
CA ASP A 157 2.74 -33.68 -7.45
C ASP A 157 1.46 -34.52 -7.21
N PRO A 158 0.30 -34.14 -7.79
CA PRO A 158 0.07 -32.98 -8.66
C PRO A 158 0.18 -31.62 -7.91
N GLN A 159 0.30 -30.53 -8.67
CA GLN A 159 0.38 -29.16 -8.14
C GLN A 159 -0.90 -28.79 -7.35
N THR A 160 -0.80 -28.72 -6.03
CA THR A 160 -1.84 -28.18 -5.16
C THR A 160 -1.86 -26.66 -5.26
N ARG A 161 -3.05 -26.08 -5.39
CA ARG A 161 -3.28 -24.63 -5.30
C ARG A 161 -4.26 -24.39 -4.16
N ALA A 162 -3.99 -23.41 -3.29
CA ALA A 162 -4.86 -23.12 -2.15
C ALA A 162 -4.59 -21.73 -1.60
N ALA A 163 -5.59 -21.16 -0.92
CA ALA A 163 -5.36 -20.09 0.03
C ALA A 163 -4.46 -20.58 1.17
N ARG A 164 -3.46 -19.78 1.54
CA ARG A 164 -2.61 -19.99 2.71
C ARG A 164 -2.71 -18.77 3.61
N ALA A 165 -2.41 -18.98 4.89
CA ALA A 165 -2.43 -17.95 5.90
C ALA A 165 -1.32 -18.19 6.92
N PHE A 166 -0.69 -17.11 7.37
CA PHE A 166 0.23 -17.10 8.51
C PHE A 166 0.07 -15.79 9.29
N ILE A 167 0.47 -15.79 10.57
CA ILE A 167 0.45 -14.63 11.45
C ILE A 167 1.86 -14.36 11.96
N PHE A 168 2.42 -13.21 11.60
CA PHE A 168 3.65 -12.67 12.19
C PHE A 168 3.32 -11.79 13.40
N THR A 169 4.31 -11.52 14.25
CA THR A 169 4.16 -10.73 15.48
C THR A 169 5.39 -9.88 15.77
N ASP A 170 5.20 -8.69 16.34
CA ASP A 170 6.30 -7.88 16.89
C ASP A 170 5.85 -6.97 18.05
N MET A 171 6.81 -6.33 18.70
CA MET A 171 6.61 -5.33 19.77
C MET A 171 7.12 -3.97 19.31
N LEU A 172 6.21 -3.02 19.08
CA LEU A 172 6.52 -1.69 18.55
C LEU A 172 6.41 -0.62 19.63
N ASP A 173 7.14 0.48 19.45
CA ASP A 173 6.98 1.68 20.28
C ASP A 173 5.98 2.66 19.64
N SER A 174 5.68 3.80 20.29
CA SER A 174 4.73 4.77 19.72
C SER A 174 5.30 5.48 18.50
N GLY A 175 4.50 5.56 17.42
CA GLY A 175 4.92 6.18 16.16
C GLY A 175 4.21 5.62 14.92
N LEU A 176 4.55 6.17 13.75
CA LEU A 176 4.17 5.58 12.47
C LEU A 176 5.20 4.53 12.05
N HIS A 177 4.74 3.31 11.81
CA HIS A 177 5.53 2.17 11.38
C HIS A 177 5.06 1.68 10.00
N THR A 178 5.98 1.14 9.21
CA THR A 178 5.65 0.63 7.88
C THR A 178 5.88 -0.87 7.82
N ILE A 179 4.83 -1.60 7.49
CA ILE A 179 4.88 -3.05 7.26
C ILE A 179 5.02 -3.31 5.76
N GLU A 180 5.93 -4.20 5.39
CA GLU A 180 6.13 -4.65 4.00
C GLU A 180 6.10 -6.18 3.93
N MET A 181 5.41 -6.75 2.94
CA MET A 181 5.40 -8.20 2.72
C MET A 181 6.43 -8.61 1.65
N GLN A 182 7.28 -9.58 2.00
CA GLN A 182 8.31 -10.11 1.11
C GLN A 182 8.17 -11.61 0.85
N TRP A 183 8.66 -12.05 -0.31
CA TRP A 183 8.70 -13.46 -0.72
C TRP A 183 9.99 -13.85 -1.45
N LEU A 184 10.28 -15.16 -1.46
CA LEU A 184 11.28 -15.81 -2.31
C LEU A 184 10.90 -17.28 -2.58
N VAL A 185 11.64 -17.95 -3.47
CA VAL A 185 11.47 -19.39 -3.77
C VAL A 185 12.81 -20.14 -3.71
N ASP A 186 12.78 -21.42 -3.30
CA ASP A 186 13.94 -22.32 -3.40
C ASP A 186 14.49 -22.35 -4.84
N ASP A 187 15.81 -22.17 -4.99
CA ASP A 187 16.52 -22.03 -6.27
C ASP A 187 16.10 -23.03 -7.37
N GLY A 188 15.82 -22.54 -8.58
CA GLY A 188 15.42 -23.38 -9.71
C GLY A 188 13.95 -23.86 -9.67
N ALA A 189 13.06 -23.05 -9.13
CA ALA A 189 11.60 -23.20 -9.19
C ALA A 189 10.92 -21.84 -9.43
N THR A 190 9.64 -21.86 -9.77
CA THR A 190 8.77 -20.68 -9.79
C THR A 190 7.73 -20.80 -8.67
N ALA A 191 7.65 -19.79 -7.81
CA ALA A 191 6.50 -19.59 -6.93
C ALA A 191 5.50 -18.63 -7.59
N ALA A 192 4.22 -18.81 -7.29
CA ALA A 192 3.16 -17.92 -7.78
C ALA A 192 2.19 -17.59 -6.65
N LEU A 193 1.72 -16.34 -6.61
CA LEU A 193 0.68 -15.86 -5.71
C LEU A 193 -0.35 -14.99 -6.43
N ARG A 194 -1.54 -14.88 -5.86
CA ARG A 194 -2.57 -13.89 -6.21
C ARG A 194 -3.56 -13.70 -5.08
N ASN A 195 -4.45 -12.73 -5.23
CA ASN A 195 -5.52 -12.43 -4.27
C ASN A 195 -4.95 -12.33 -2.85
N ALA A 196 -4.00 -11.42 -2.67
CA ALA A 196 -3.28 -11.25 -1.41
C ALA A 196 -4.02 -10.26 -0.49
N ALA A 197 -4.01 -10.55 0.81
CA ALA A 197 -4.64 -9.69 1.81
C ALA A 197 -3.73 -9.57 3.04
N LEU A 198 -3.71 -8.36 3.60
CA LEU A 198 -3.01 -8.03 4.83
C LEU A 198 -4.01 -7.53 5.87
N MET A 199 -4.02 -8.16 7.03
CA MET A 199 -4.63 -7.63 8.23
C MET A 199 -3.54 -7.42 9.26
N VAL A 200 -3.30 -6.16 9.62
CA VAL A 200 -2.59 -5.84 10.86
C VAL A 200 -3.59 -5.79 12.01
N ARG A 201 -3.16 -6.07 13.23
CA ARG A 201 -3.89 -5.82 14.48
C ARG A 201 -2.91 -5.41 15.56
N GLN A 202 -3.26 -4.38 16.34
CA GLN A 202 -2.45 -3.89 17.45
C GLN A 202 -3.20 -3.95 18.78
N ASN A 203 -2.46 -4.06 19.87
CA ASN A 203 -3.02 -4.10 21.22
C ASN A 203 -3.50 -2.70 21.64
N ALA A 204 -4.79 -2.55 21.96
CA ALA A 204 -5.33 -1.29 22.44
C ALA A 204 -4.88 -1.02 23.89
N PHE A 205 -3.77 -0.30 24.07
CA PHE A 205 -3.01 -0.13 25.32
C PHE A 205 -3.72 0.72 26.41
N THR A 206 -4.98 0.40 26.71
CA THR A 206 -5.81 1.09 27.69
C THR A 206 -5.61 0.49 29.09
N THR A 207 -4.89 1.20 29.96
CA THR A 207 -4.42 0.72 31.27
C THR A 207 -5.51 0.52 32.34
N SER A 208 -6.76 0.31 31.94
CA SER A 208 -7.91 0.17 32.86
C SER A 208 -9.14 -0.57 32.29
N GLN A 209 -9.37 -0.61 30.97
CA GLN A 209 -10.68 -1.02 30.40
C GLN A 209 -10.66 -2.16 29.37
N GLY A 210 -9.68 -3.04 29.40
CA GLY A 210 -9.95 -4.49 29.33
C GLY A 210 -10.30 -5.13 27.99
N GLN A 211 -10.11 -4.47 26.85
CA GLN A 211 -9.69 -5.21 25.65
C GLN A 211 -8.22 -5.61 25.84
N THR A 212 -7.85 -6.85 25.47
CA THR A 212 -6.46 -7.28 25.46
C THR A 212 -6.16 -8.13 24.23
N MET A 213 -5.03 -7.84 23.59
CA MET A 213 -4.30 -8.79 22.76
C MET A 213 -3.15 -9.42 23.58
N ASP A 214 -2.81 -10.66 23.27
CA ASP A 214 -1.64 -11.39 23.77
C ASP A 214 -1.18 -12.35 22.66
N ALA A 215 0.02 -12.14 22.13
CA ALA A 215 0.55 -12.82 20.95
C ALA A 215 1.86 -13.54 21.28
N VAL A 216 1.88 -14.85 21.05
CA VAL A 216 3.00 -15.71 21.48
C VAL A 216 3.60 -16.44 20.29
N THR A 217 4.76 -15.95 19.88
CA THR A 217 5.62 -16.56 18.84
C THR A 217 6.90 -17.09 19.51
N PRO A 218 7.03 -18.41 19.73
CA PRO A 218 8.30 -19.03 20.08
C PRO A 218 9.37 -18.72 19.02
N PRO A 219 10.63 -18.45 19.40
CA PRO A 219 11.69 -18.11 18.44
C PRO A 219 11.88 -19.16 17.35
N SER A 220 12.17 -18.69 16.14
CA SER A 220 12.43 -19.51 14.96
C SER A 220 13.50 -20.57 15.19
N GLY A 221 13.29 -21.77 14.63
CA GLY A 221 14.18 -22.90 14.89
C GLY A 221 13.58 -24.28 14.59
N PRO A 222 14.19 -25.36 15.09
CA PRO A 222 13.78 -26.72 14.76
C PRO A 222 12.32 -27.00 15.11
N SER A 223 11.60 -27.61 14.16
CA SER A 223 10.21 -27.99 14.33
C SER A 223 10.03 -28.87 15.56
N VAL A 224 9.01 -28.58 16.37
CA VAL A 224 8.56 -29.50 17.43
C VAL A 224 7.82 -30.65 16.76
N SER A 225 7.93 -31.87 17.31
CA SER A 225 7.19 -33.04 16.80
C SER A 225 6.44 -33.80 17.90
N THR A 226 5.44 -34.58 17.48
CA THR A 226 4.74 -35.55 18.34
C THR A 226 4.18 -36.72 17.52
N ASN A 227 4.06 -37.88 18.13
CA ASN A 227 3.37 -39.07 17.60
C ASN A 227 2.25 -39.55 18.54
N LEU A 228 1.83 -38.71 19.49
CA LEU A 228 0.84 -39.07 20.50
C LEU A 228 -0.58 -39.04 19.94
N GLY A 229 -1.24 -40.19 19.90
CA GLY A 229 -2.69 -40.33 19.67
C GLY A 229 -3.57 -39.83 20.81
N THR A 230 -3.05 -38.96 21.67
CA THR A 230 -3.72 -38.36 22.82
C THR A 230 -3.32 -36.89 22.90
N TRP A 231 -4.28 -36.01 23.19
CA TRP A 231 -4.07 -34.58 23.33
C TRP A 231 -2.92 -34.23 24.27
N SER A 232 -2.01 -33.39 23.79
CA SER A 232 -0.86 -32.85 24.52
C SER A 232 -0.68 -31.37 24.16
N ASN A 233 -0.07 -30.56 25.04
CA ASN A 233 0.16 -29.14 24.75
C ASN A 233 1.23 -28.97 23.66
N ILE A 234 1.03 -28.00 22.75
CA ILE A 234 2.03 -27.64 21.75
C ILE A 234 3.10 -26.78 22.43
N PRO A 235 4.40 -27.12 22.38
CA PRO A 235 5.43 -26.39 23.11
C PRO A 235 5.55 -24.92 22.68
N GLY A 236 5.29 -24.03 23.64
CA GLY A 236 5.36 -22.57 23.47
C GLY A 236 4.04 -21.90 23.06
N LEU A 237 2.96 -22.64 22.79
CA LEU A 237 1.68 -22.06 22.37
C LEU A 237 0.65 -22.03 23.51
N SER A 238 0.87 -21.10 24.43
CA SER A 238 -0.08 -20.76 25.50
C SER A 238 0.13 -19.32 25.97
N GLY A 239 -0.97 -18.60 26.17
CA GLY A 239 -0.98 -17.20 26.60
C GLY A 239 -2.00 -16.93 27.71
N THR A 240 -2.06 -15.70 28.18
CA THR A 240 -3.00 -15.24 29.22
C THR A 240 -3.63 -13.91 28.85
N VAL A 241 -4.95 -13.93 28.71
CA VAL A 241 -5.75 -12.83 28.17
C VAL A 241 -6.78 -12.38 29.22
N HIS A 242 -7.14 -11.10 29.23
CA HIS A 242 -8.14 -10.56 30.15
C HIS A 242 -9.43 -10.19 29.41
N THR A 243 -10.55 -10.78 29.83
CA THR A 243 -11.87 -10.44 29.29
C THR A 243 -12.67 -9.52 30.23
N GLN A 244 -13.51 -8.67 29.65
CA GLN A 244 -14.69 -8.15 30.33
C GLN A 244 -15.84 -9.20 30.33
N SER A 245 -16.95 -8.87 30.99
CA SER A 245 -18.12 -9.76 31.01
C SER A 245 -18.90 -9.62 29.69
N GLY A 246 -19.14 -10.72 29.00
CA GLY A 246 -19.79 -10.76 27.69
C GLY A 246 -18.83 -10.77 26.50
N ASP A 247 -17.51 -10.69 26.73
CA ASP A 247 -16.53 -10.63 25.63
C ASP A 247 -16.63 -11.82 24.66
N THR A 248 -16.35 -11.52 23.39
CA THR A 248 -15.87 -12.52 22.44
C THR A 248 -14.37 -12.68 22.61
N LEU A 249 -13.92 -13.87 23.02
CA LEU A 249 -12.51 -14.26 22.99
C LEU A 249 -12.22 -15.02 21.70
N ILE A 250 -11.23 -14.54 20.96
CA ILE A 250 -10.67 -15.18 19.77
C ILE A 250 -9.29 -15.74 20.10
N ALA A 251 -8.96 -16.91 19.57
CA ALA A 251 -7.65 -17.53 19.66
C ALA A 251 -7.25 -18.10 18.28
N SER A 252 -6.44 -17.36 17.53
CA SER A 252 -5.86 -17.81 16.26
C SER A 252 -4.54 -18.52 16.49
N ILE A 253 -4.28 -19.60 15.75
CA ILE A 253 -2.97 -20.25 15.62
C ILE A 253 -2.53 -20.22 14.17
N SER A 254 -1.28 -19.87 13.91
CA SER A 254 -0.60 -20.10 12.64
C SER A 254 0.67 -20.93 12.84
N ALA A 255 0.97 -21.83 11.91
CA ALA A 255 2.20 -22.62 11.95
C ALA A 255 2.57 -23.20 10.57
N GLU A 256 3.87 -23.34 10.33
CA GLU A 256 4.36 -24.33 9.37
C GLU A 256 3.98 -25.73 9.84
N SER A 257 3.36 -26.54 9.00
CA SER A 257 2.82 -27.84 9.43
C SER A 257 3.03 -28.98 8.43
N ALA A 258 3.41 -30.14 8.95
CA ALA A 258 3.58 -31.38 8.20
C ALA A 258 3.23 -32.63 9.03
N THR A 259 2.96 -33.75 8.36
CA THR A 259 2.83 -35.08 8.94
C THR A 259 3.64 -36.10 8.15
N THR A 260 4.11 -37.17 8.79
CA THR A 260 4.70 -38.31 8.06
C THR A 260 3.63 -39.14 7.34
N ARG A 261 4.03 -40.01 6.40
CA ARG A 261 3.12 -40.71 5.47
C ARG A 261 1.91 -41.36 6.14
N GLY A 262 0.72 -40.92 5.75
CA GLY A 262 -0.57 -41.40 6.27
C GLY A 262 -0.92 -40.87 7.66
N GLY A 263 -0.12 -39.96 8.22
CA GLY A 263 -0.36 -39.32 9.50
C GLY A 263 -1.26 -38.10 9.41
N THR A 264 -2.00 -37.88 10.48
CA THR A 264 -3.13 -36.94 10.55
C THR A 264 -3.01 -36.15 11.86
N MET A 265 -2.70 -34.85 11.77
CA MET A 265 -2.53 -33.95 12.91
C MET A 265 -3.83 -33.20 13.21
N PHE A 266 -4.32 -33.33 14.43
CA PHE A 266 -5.45 -32.56 14.95
C PHE A 266 -4.94 -31.48 15.91
N VAL A 267 -5.56 -30.31 15.90
CA VAL A 267 -5.27 -29.18 16.81
C VAL A 267 -6.55 -28.68 17.46
N ARG A 268 -6.45 -28.15 18.68
CA ARG A 268 -7.53 -27.42 19.37
C ARG A 268 -7.01 -26.33 20.29
N ALA A 269 -7.80 -25.29 20.51
CA ALA A 269 -7.61 -24.33 21.59
C ALA A 269 -8.43 -24.73 22.83
N LEU A 270 -7.84 -24.58 24.02
CA LEU A 270 -8.53 -24.67 25.31
C LEU A 270 -8.48 -23.31 26.01
N VAL A 271 -9.60 -22.83 26.54
CA VAL A 271 -9.61 -21.75 27.56
C VAL A 271 -9.86 -22.37 28.94
N ASN A 272 -8.96 -22.12 29.89
CA ASN A 272 -9.02 -22.66 31.27
C ASN A 272 -9.23 -24.20 31.32
N GLY A 273 -8.72 -24.92 30.32
CA GLY A 273 -8.87 -26.38 30.18
C GLY A 273 -10.16 -26.85 29.46
N THR A 274 -11.06 -25.94 29.09
CA THR A 274 -12.29 -26.22 28.32
C THR A 274 -12.06 -25.96 26.83
N PRO A 275 -12.41 -26.86 25.90
CA PRO A 275 -12.30 -26.61 24.47
C PRO A 275 -13.09 -25.37 24.04
N MET A 276 -12.49 -24.58 23.14
CA MET A 276 -13.16 -23.50 22.42
C MET A 276 -13.98 -24.07 21.25
N LEU A 277 -14.57 -23.23 20.39
CA LEU A 277 -15.22 -23.67 19.16
C LEU A 277 -14.35 -23.32 17.93
N PRO A 278 -14.27 -24.19 16.89
CA PRO A 278 -14.60 -25.62 16.91
C PRO A 278 -13.79 -26.40 17.97
N THR A 279 -14.27 -27.57 18.42
CA THR A 279 -13.66 -28.26 19.58
C THR A 279 -12.29 -28.86 19.30
N ASP A 280 -12.04 -29.10 18.03
CA ASP A 280 -10.83 -29.61 17.40
C ASP A 280 -10.96 -29.45 15.88
N VAL A 281 -9.83 -29.47 15.17
CA VAL A 281 -9.76 -29.46 13.70
C VAL A 281 -8.69 -30.43 13.19
N LEU A 282 -8.87 -30.96 11.99
CA LEU A 282 -7.83 -31.54 11.17
C LEU A 282 -6.86 -30.45 10.67
N PHE A 283 -5.87 -30.12 11.49
CA PHE A 283 -4.91 -29.07 11.16
C PHE A 283 -4.03 -29.45 9.97
N ALA A 284 -3.41 -30.64 9.96
CA ALA A 284 -2.49 -31.03 8.88
C ALA A 284 -2.52 -32.52 8.53
N LYS A 285 -2.35 -32.82 7.23
CA LYS A 285 -2.37 -34.17 6.64
C LYS A 285 -1.55 -34.22 5.34
N SER A 286 -0.30 -33.75 5.38
CA SER A 286 0.60 -33.72 4.22
C SER A 286 2.05 -34.01 4.59
N GLU A 287 2.77 -34.73 3.72
CA GLU A 287 4.22 -34.94 3.80
C GLU A 287 5.05 -33.66 3.51
N THR A 288 4.40 -32.56 3.17
CA THR A 288 5.01 -31.25 2.85
C THR A 288 4.72 -30.23 3.95
N PHE A 289 5.75 -29.52 4.43
CA PHE A 289 5.56 -28.32 5.25
C PHE A 289 4.82 -27.24 4.44
N GLN A 290 3.75 -26.71 5.03
CA GLN A 290 2.91 -25.65 4.46
C GLN A 290 2.41 -24.71 5.57
N ALA A 291 2.34 -23.43 5.23
CA ALA A 291 1.50 -22.39 5.81
C ALA A 291 0.10 -22.85 6.23
N ARG A 292 -0.26 -22.86 7.53
CA ARG A 292 -1.66 -23.03 7.97
C ARG A 292 -2.01 -22.09 9.10
N SER A 293 -3.26 -21.64 9.07
CA SER A 293 -3.90 -20.96 10.19
C SER A 293 -5.23 -21.65 10.55
N MET A 294 -5.68 -21.44 11.78
CA MET A 294 -7.04 -21.75 12.23
C MET A 294 -7.43 -20.78 13.35
N THR A 295 -8.67 -20.29 13.32
CA THR A 295 -9.20 -19.38 14.35
C THR A 295 -10.26 -20.07 15.19
N PHE A 296 -10.01 -20.16 16.50
CA PHE A 296 -10.95 -20.64 17.51
C PHE A 296 -11.58 -19.46 18.25
N GLY A 297 -12.73 -19.67 18.88
CA GLY A 297 -13.40 -18.62 19.63
C GLY A 297 -14.46 -19.10 20.61
N LEU A 298 -14.85 -18.19 21.51
CA LEU A 298 -15.96 -18.31 22.44
C LEU A 298 -16.58 -16.93 22.69
N ASN A 299 -17.91 -16.88 22.74
CA ASN A 299 -18.68 -15.67 23.03
C ASN A 299 -19.14 -15.69 24.50
N ASP A 300 -19.70 -14.58 24.99
CA ASP A 300 -20.27 -14.45 26.35
C ASP A 300 -19.27 -14.77 27.50
N MET A 301 -17.99 -14.46 27.30
CA MET A 301 -16.94 -14.78 28.27
C MET A 301 -17.15 -14.09 29.63
N PRO A 302 -16.90 -14.77 30.76
CA PRO A 302 -16.96 -14.13 32.08
C PRO A 302 -15.75 -13.19 32.27
N ALA A 303 -15.92 -12.12 33.04
CA ALA A 303 -14.83 -11.18 33.30
C ALA A 303 -13.65 -11.80 34.07
N GLY A 304 -12.42 -11.41 33.72
CA GLY A 304 -11.18 -11.77 34.43
C GLY A 304 -10.09 -12.32 33.51
N PHE A 305 -9.00 -12.81 34.13
CA PHE A 305 -7.90 -13.46 33.42
C PHE A 305 -8.22 -14.91 33.08
N HIS A 306 -7.97 -15.28 31.82
CA HIS A 306 -8.09 -16.65 31.32
C HIS A 306 -6.78 -17.12 30.72
N THR A 307 -6.45 -18.41 30.91
CA THR A 307 -5.30 -19.04 30.25
C THR A 307 -5.78 -19.77 28.99
N VAL A 308 -5.21 -19.44 27.84
CA VAL A 308 -5.46 -20.16 26.59
C VAL A 308 -4.29 -21.08 26.29
N GLN A 309 -4.56 -22.33 25.90
CA GLN A 309 -3.55 -23.34 25.59
C GLN A 309 -3.91 -24.09 24.32
N PHE A 310 -2.98 -24.17 23.37
CA PHE A 310 -3.16 -25.00 22.19
C PHE A 310 -2.65 -26.42 22.42
N GLN A 311 -3.42 -27.40 21.94
CA GLN A 311 -3.11 -28.81 22.04
C GLN A 311 -3.16 -29.48 20.67
N TRP A 312 -2.36 -30.54 20.51
CA TRP A 312 -2.35 -31.42 19.34
C TRP A 312 -2.50 -32.90 19.70
N ALA A 313 -3.01 -33.67 18.75
CA ALA A 313 -3.09 -35.13 18.78
C ALA A 313 -2.85 -35.70 17.36
N VAL A 314 -2.34 -36.93 17.27
CA VAL A 314 -1.88 -37.51 15.99
C VAL A 314 -2.46 -38.89 15.74
N SER A 315 -3.19 -39.04 14.63
CA SER A 315 -3.70 -40.32 14.15
C SER A 315 -2.83 -40.83 13.00
N GLY A 316 -1.97 -41.81 13.32
CA GLY A 316 -0.97 -42.36 12.41
C GLY A 316 0.28 -41.47 12.28
N GLY A 317 1.45 -42.10 12.12
CA GLY A 317 2.71 -41.39 11.86
C GLY A 317 3.16 -40.47 13.01
N GLU A 318 3.66 -39.30 12.61
CA GLU A 318 4.24 -38.24 13.44
C GLU A 318 3.85 -36.91 12.79
N ALA A 319 3.56 -35.91 13.62
CA ALA A 319 3.26 -34.55 13.21
C ALA A 319 4.40 -33.61 13.61
N MET A 320 4.63 -32.58 12.78
CA MET A 320 5.67 -31.57 12.98
C MET A 320 5.05 -30.17 12.84
N LEU A 321 5.42 -29.26 13.74
CA LEU A 321 5.11 -27.83 13.65
C LEU A 321 6.42 -27.04 13.71
N GLY A 322 6.71 -26.29 12.65
CA GLY A 322 7.86 -25.40 12.56
C GLY A 322 7.59 -24.08 13.28
N ASP A 323 8.00 -23.00 12.62
CA ASP A 323 7.70 -21.62 12.95
C ASP A 323 6.19 -21.44 13.13
N ARG A 324 5.81 -20.82 14.25
CA ARG A 324 4.45 -20.86 14.78
C ARG A 324 4.16 -19.71 15.72
N SER A 325 2.94 -19.23 15.67
CA SER A 325 2.47 -18.05 16.39
C SER A 325 1.03 -18.27 16.84
N ILE A 326 0.66 -17.72 17.99
CA ILE A 326 -0.74 -17.58 18.40
C ILE A 326 -1.06 -16.12 18.65
N VAL A 327 -2.31 -15.74 18.39
CA VAL A 327 -2.87 -14.44 18.80
C VAL A 327 -4.15 -14.71 19.58
N LEU A 328 -4.15 -14.27 20.83
CA LEU A 328 -5.33 -14.18 21.67
C LEU A 328 -5.85 -12.75 21.59
N ALA A 329 -7.16 -12.56 21.41
CA ALA A 329 -7.73 -11.22 21.36
C ALA A 329 -9.15 -11.18 21.92
N THR A 330 -9.45 -10.16 22.73
CA THR A 330 -10.78 -9.95 23.30
C THR A 330 -11.46 -8.71 22.72
N GLY A 331 -12.78 -8.75 22.66
CA GLY A 331 -13.62 -7.63 22.26
C GLY A 331 -15.03 -7.78 22.82
N GLN A 332 -15.53 -6.71 23.44
CA GLN A 332 -16.94 -6.60 23.81
C GLN A 332 -17.80 -6.65 22.53
N PRO A 333 -18.79 -7.55 22.42
CA PRO A 333 -19.84 -7.42 21.43
C PRO A 333 -20.76 -6.27 21.86
N THR A 334 -20.47 -5.06 21.37
CA THR A 334 -21.24 -3.84 21.67
C THR A 334 -22.59 -3.84 20.96
N ASP A 335 -23.52 -4.67 21.46
CA ASP A 335 -24.89 -4.87 20.97
C ASP A 335 -25.57 -3.53 20.58
N PRO A 336 -25.99 -3.32 19.30
CA PRO A 336 -26.13 -4.31 18.22
C PRO A 336 -24.98 -4.34 17.20
N SER A 337 -23.85 -3.67 17.43
CA SER A 337 -22.79 -3.49 16.43
C SER A 337 -21.93 -4.73 16.16
N LEU A 338 -21.45 -4.86 14.92
CA LEU A 338 -20.56 -5.92 14.45
C LEU A 338 -19.09 -5.73 14.86
N ALA A 339 -18.82 -5.02 15.96
CA ALA A 339 -17.48 -4.59 16.38
C ALA A 339 -16.47 -5.76 16.41
N GLN A 340 -16.81 -6.85 17.08
CA GLN A 340 -16.14 -8.14 16.94
C GLN A 340 -17.16 -9.27 17.17
N VAL A 341 -17.36 -10.12 16.16
CA VAL A 341 -18.30 -11.26 16.21
C VAL A 341 -17.59 -12.53 15.76
N PHE A 342 -17.57 -13.54 16.63
CA PHE A 342 -17.10 -14.88 16.27
C PHE A 342 -18.27 -15.83 16.00
N VAL A 343 -18.17 -16.55 14.88
CA VAL A 343 -19.16 -17.53 14.42
C VAL A 343 -18.46 -18.83 14.04
N ALA A 344 -18.82 -19.95 14.67
CA ALA A 344 -18.30 -21.27 14.33
C ALA A 344 -19.40 -22.28 14.04
N ALA A 345 -19.12 -23.21 13.14
CA ALA A 345 -19.84 -24.47 13.09
C ALA A 345 -19.48 -25.32 14.33
N PRO A 346 -20.43 -26.01 14.97
CA PRO A 346 -20.09 -27.09 15.90
C PRO A 346 -19.30 -28.18 15.18
N SER A 347 -18.22 -28.67 15.78
CA SER A 347 -17.39 -29.75 15.22
C SER A 347 -18.21 -30.98 14.84
N GLY A 348 -17.99 -31.53 13.65
CA GLY A 348 -18.81 -32.63 13.15
C GLY A 348 -18.70 -32.92 11.66
N PRO A 349 -19.75 -33.49 11.04
CA PRO A 349 -19.73 -33.81 9.62
C PRO A 349 -19.59 -32.55 8.75
N ALA A 350 -18.58 -32.52 7.89
CA ALA A 350 -18.39 -31.45 6.91
C ALA A 350 -19.65 -31.23 6.06
N VAL A 351 -20.02 -29.96 5.86
CA VAL A 351 -21.07 -29.60 4.90
C VAL A 351 -20.53 -29.75 3.49
N ALA A 352 -21.40 -29.95 2.49
CA ALA A 352 -20.99 -30.18 1.11
C ALA A 352 -21.82 -29.36 0.12
N THR A 353 -21.23 -28.99 -1.02
CA THR A 353 -21.91 -28.38 -2.17
C THR A 353 -21.41 -28.95 -3.49
N THR A 354 -22.27 -28.90 -4.51
CA THR A 354 -21.96 -29.14 -5.94
C THR A 354 -22.41 -27.96 -6.79
N SER A 355 -22.72 -26.81 -6.18
CA SER A 355 -23.23 -25.64 -6.89
C SER A 355 -22.09 -24.91 -7.60
N THR A 356 -22.24 -24.71 -8.92
CA THR A 356 -21.36 -23.84 -9.71
C THR A 356 -21.69 -22.35 -9.59
N GLN A 357 -22.83 -22.04 -8.96
CA GLN A 357 -23.15 -20.69 -8.50
C GLN A 357 -22.73 -20.54 -7.04
N PHE A 358 -22.32 -19.34 -6.65
CA PHE A 358 -22.16 -19.01 -5.23
C PHE A 358 -23.47 -19.20 -4.49
N VAL A 359 -23.37 -19.79 -3.30
CA VAL A 359 -24.46 -19.95 -2.35
C VAL A 359 -23.92 -19.63 -0.94
N PRO A 360 -24.77 -19.22 0.02
CA PRO A 360 -24.36 -19.04 1.41
C PRO A 360 -23.63 -20.27 1.98
N MET A 361 -22.45 -20.06 2.58
CA MET A 361 -21.77 -21.14 3.28
C MET A 361 -22.52 -21.41 4.60
N PRO A 362 -22.99 -22.64 4.87
CA PRO A 362 -23.82 -22.92 6.03
C PRO A 362 -23.16 -22.46 7.34
N THR A 363 -23.94 -21.75 8.16
CA THR A 363 -23.54 -21.14 9.45
C THR A 363 -22.43 -20.08 9.41
N MET A 364 -21.98 -19.60 8.25
CA MET A 364 -20.97 -18.53 8.14
C MET A 364 -21.62 -17.18 7.77
N GLN A 365 -22.38 -16.64 8.72
CA GLN A 365 -23.00 -15.30 8.64
C GLN A 365 -23.03 -14.62 10.01
N ALA A 366 -22.88 -13.30 10.03
CA ALA A 366 -23.10 -12.44 11.19
C ALA A 366 -24.05 -11.30 10.78
N SER A 367 -24.88 -10.82 11.72
CA SER A 367 -25.79 -9.70 11.48
C SER A 367 -25.78 -8.73 12.65
N GLY A 368 -25.79 -7.43 12.38
CA GLY A 368 -25.71 -6.37 13.38
C GLY A 368 -25.55 -4.99 12.73
N SER A 369 -25.20 -3.97 13.51
CA SER A 369 -24.98 -2.62 12.96
C SER A 369 -23.54 -2.40 12.48
N LEU A 370 -23.42 -1.64 11.39
CA LEU A 370 -22.18 -1.07 10.86
C LEU A 370 -22.22 0.46 10.95
N PRO A 371 -21.11 1.13 11.30
CA PRO A 371 -21.02 2.59 11.25
C PRO A 371 -21.08 3.14 9.81
N PRO A 372 -21.21 4.47 9.63
CA PRO A 372 -20.84 5.14 8.39
C PRO A 372 -19.36 4.87 8.04
N ASN A 373 -19.04 4.79 6.75
CA ASN A 373 -17.67 4.51 6.27
C ASN A 373 -17.04 3.30 7.00
N ALA A 374 -17.78 2.21 7.17
CA ALA A 374 -17.28 1.05 7.89
C ALA A 374 -16.15 0.35 7.13
N GLU A 375 -15.08 0.04 7.83
CA GLU A 375 -14.08 -0.94 7.41
C GLU A 375 -14.42 -2.28 8.08
N ILE A 376 -14.40 -3.36 7.30
CA ILE A 376 -14.73 -4.71 7.76
C ILE A 376 -13.61 -5.68 7.36
N VAL A 377 -13.20 -6.55 8.27
CA VAL A 377 -12.46 -7.77 7.94
C VAL A 377 -13.25 -9.01 8.33
N VAL A 378 -13.12 -10.03 7.49
CA VAL A 378 -13.67 -11.36 7.71
C VAL A 378 -12.55 -12.39 7.61
N VAL A 379 -12.16 -12.97 8.75
CA VAL A 379 -11.19 -14.06 8.81
C VAL A 379 -11.96 -15.38 8.72
N LEU A 380 -11.91 -16.04 7.57
CA LEU A 380 -12.48 -17.37 7.36
C LEU A 380 -11.42 -18.44 7.60
N SER A 381 -11.73 -19.48 8.38
CA SER A 381 -10.87 -20.66 8.50
C SER A 381 -11.67 -21.96 8.63
N GLY A 382 -11.07 -23.10 8.26
CA GLY A 382 -11.68 -24.42 8.41
C GLY A 382 -11.05 -25.48 7.50
N GLU A 383 -11.76 -26.59 7.29
CA GLU A 383 -11.25 -27.77 6.58
C GLU A 383 -11.89 -27.95 5.18
N PRO A 384 -11.33 -27.35 4.11
CA PRO A 384 -11.80 -27.65 2.77
C PRO A 384 -11.38 -29.06 2.33
N GLY A 385 -12.31 -29.80 1.75
CA GLY A 385 -12.07 -31.04 1.03
C GLY A 385 -12.49 -30.90 -0.42
N VAL A 386 -11.56 -31.07 -1.36
CA VAL A 386 -11.83 -31.06 -2.81
C VAL A 386 -11.30 -32.35 -3.46
N PRO A 387 -12.02 -32.94 -4.42
CA PRO A 387 -11.52 -34.07 -5.20
C PRO A 387 -10.24 -33.76 -6.01
N ALA A 388 -9.65 -34.80 -6.61
CA ALA A 388 -8.42 -34.72 -7.41
C ALA A 388 -8.44 -33.80 -8.64
N THR A 389 -9.60 -33.29 -9.05
CA THR A 389 -9.75 -32.24 -10.08
C THR A 389 -10.59 -31.06 -9.60
N GLY A 390 -11.09 -31.11 -8.37
CA GLY A 390 -12.10 -30.18 -7.87
C GLY A 390 -11.51 -28.85 -7.43
N GLN A 391 -12.30 -27.79 -7.59
CA GLN A 391 -11.97 -26.42 -7.19
C GLN A 391 -13.09 -25.83 -6.34
N MET A 392 -12.75 -25.43 -5.11
CA MET A 392 -13.62 -24.65 -4.23
C MET A 392 -13.21 -23.19 -4.28
N GLU A 393 -14.20 -22.33 -4.48
CA GLU A 393 -14.07 -20.89 -4.31
C GLU A 393 -15.02 -20.37 -3.24
N VAL A 394 -14.62 -19.27 -2.62
CA VAL A 394 -15.33 -18.52 -1.59
C VAL A 394 -15.38 -17.04 -1.96
N ARG A 395 -16.33 -16.29 -1.43
CA ARG A 395 -16.37 -14.83 -1.54
C ARG A 395 -17.09 -14.18 -0.35
N LEU A 396 -16.90 -12.88 -0.18
CA LEU A 396 -17.59 -12.09 0.83
C LEU A 396 -18.82 -11.37 0.23
N THR A 397 -19.89 -11.31 1.02
CA THR A 397 -21.08 -10.50 0.74
C THR A 397 -21.50 -9.69 1.95
N ILE A 398 -22.06 -8.49 1.69
CA ILE A 398 -22.63 -7.58 2.68
C ILE A 398 -24.01 -7.18 2.17
N ASP A 399 -25.07 -7.48 2.92
CA ASP A 399 -26.48 -7.29 2.50
C ASP A 399 -26.80 -7.87 1.10
N GLY A 400 -26.16 -8.99 0.78
CA GLY A 400 -26.30 -9.68 -0.51
C GLY A 400 -25.62 -8.97 -1.68
N GLN A 401 -24.96 -7.83 -1.47
CA GLN A 401 -24.01 -7.27 -2.43
C GLN A 401 -22.68 -8.03 -2.30
N VAL A 402 -22.02 -8.27 -3.42
CA VAL A 402 -20.70 -8.92 -3.46
C VAL A 402 -19.63 -7.87 -3.17
N VAL A 403 -18.69 -8.18 -2.27
CA VAL A 403 -17.51 -7.32 -2.07
C VAL A 403 -16.57 -7.49 -3.26
N GLU A 404 -16.13 -6.38 -3.83
CA GLU A 404 -15.26 -6.34 -5.01
C GLU A 404 -13.91 -7.02 -4.73
N ALA A 405 -13.35 -7.71 -5.73
CA ALA A 405 -12.17 -8.57 -5.65
C ALA A 405 -12.14 -9.60 -4.48
N SER A 406 -13.26 -9.90 -3.82
CA SER A 406 -13.32 -10.87 -2.70
C SER A 406 -13.43 -12.35 -3.13
N GLN A 407 -13.41 -12.65 -4.43
CA GLN A 407 -13.50 -14.03 -4.94
C GLN A 407 -12.15 -14.75 -4.84
N VAL A 408 -12.11 -15.85 -4.06
CA VAL A 408 -10.86 -16.54 -3.73
C VAL A 408 -10.99 -18.06 -3.86
N GLN A 409 -10.02 -18.70 -4.50
CA GLN A 409 -9.89 -20.15 -4.61
C GLN A 409 -9.28 -20.74 -3.34
N LEU A 410 -10.11 -20.97 -2.33
CA LEU A 410 -9.71 -21.53 -1.02
C LEU A 410 -8.94 -22.86 -1.18
N ALA A 411 -9.34 -23.72 -2.11
CA ALA A 411 -8.73 -25.03 -2.31
C ALA A 411 -8.93 -25.60 -3.73
N HIS A 412 -7.88 -26.20 -4.32
CA HIS A 412 -7.92 -26.89 -5.61
C HIS A 412 -7.01 -28.13 -5.63
N THR A 413 -7.51 -29.22 -6.23
CA THR A 413 -6.83 -30.51 -6.49
C THR A 413 -6.28 -31.23 -5.25
N ASP A 414 -6.97 -32.29 -4.83
CA ASP A 414 -6.60 -33.21 -3.74
C ASP A 414 -6.28 -32.54 -2.39
N ALA A 415 -6.78 -31.32 -2.16
CA ALA A 415 -6.42 -30.48 -1.02
C ALA A 415 -7.04 -30.91 0.34
N TYR A 416 -7.28 -32.21 0.55
CA TYR A 416 -7.61 -32.84 1.84
C TYR A 416 -6.43 -32.81 2.85
N LEU A 417 -5.63 -31.74 2.84
CA LEU A 417 -4.33 -31.62 3.52
C LEU A 417 -4.42 -30.98 4.91
N GLY A 418 -5.62 -30.62 5.36
CA GLY A 418 -5.89 -29.94 6.63
C GLY A 418 -6.35 -28.49 6.44
N THR A 419 -6.32 -27.69 7.51
CA THR A 419 -6.95 -26.36 7.50
C THR A 419 -6.37 -25.43 6.46
N GLN A 420 -7.25 -24.60 5.89
CA GLN A 420 -6.95 -23.38 5.12
C GLN A 420 -7.63 -22.21 5.82
N ALA A 421 -7.11 -21.00 5.60
CA ALA A 421 -7.74 -19.77 6.03
C ALA A 421 -7.48 -18.65 5.02
N PHE A 422 -8.33 -17.62 5.03
CA PHE A 422 -8.19 -16.43 4.20
C PHE A 422 -8.76 -15.21 4.92
N VAL A 423 -8.19 -14.04 4.67
CA VAL A 423 -8.68 -12.76 5.18
C VAL A 423 -9.33 -11.98 4.04
N PHE A 424 -10.66 -11.83 4.07
CA PHE A 424 -11.33 -10.85 3.22
C PHE A 424 -11.37 -9.51 3.95
N ASN A 425 -11.11 -8.42 3.26
CA ASN A 425 -11.43 -7.06 3.73
C ASN A 425 -12.49 -6.41 2.83
N ALA A 426 -13.16 -5.40 3.38
CA ALA A 426 -14.13 -4.57 2.68
C ALA A 426 -14.10 -3.16 3.30
N LYS A 427 -13.65 -2.16 2.55
CA LYS A 427 -13.54 -0.76 2.99
C LYS A 427 -14.72 0.08 2.51
N HIS A 428 -14.84 1.28 3.07
CA HIS A 428 -15.77 2.32 2.61
C HIS A 428 -17.25 1.92 2.57
N ILE A 429 -17.63 0.97 3.42
CA ILE A 429 -19.00 0.44 3.46
C ILE A 429 -19.93 1.49 4.07
N ASN A 430 -21.03 1.82 3.39
CA ASN A 430 -21.98 2.88 3.78
C ASN A 430 -21.37 4.30 3.83
N VAL A 431 -20.39 4.64 2.98
CA VAL A 431 -19.97 6.05 2.76
C VAL A 431 -21.15 6.91 2.33
N GLY A 432 -21.20 8.15 2.82
CA GLY A 432 -22.32 9.08 2.61
C GLY A 432 -23.67 8.65 3.22
N GLN A 433 -23.74 7.48 3.87
CA GLN A 433 -24.96 6.93 4.48
C GLN A 433 -24.82 6.88 6.01
N GLY A 434 -25.95 6.86 6.72
CA GLY A 434 -25.98 6.91 8.20
C GLY A 434 -25.57 5.60 8.90
N GLY A 435 -24.63 4.86 8.32
CA GLY A 435 -24.37 3.46 8.66
C GLY A 435 -25.54 2.56 8.28
N CYS A 436 -25.51 1.33 8.79
CA CYS A 436 -26.50 0.29 8.50
C CYS A 436 -26.88 -0.44 9.79
N ALA A 437 -28.15 -0.43 10.17
CA ALA A 437 -28.57 -0.89 11.51
C ALA A 437 -28.70 -2.41 11.68
N ASN A 438 -28.88 -3.16 10.58
CA ASN A 438 -29.10 -4.62 10.59
C ASN A 438 -28.38 -5.29 9.41
N CYS A 439 -27.17 -4.82 9.09
CA CYS A 439 -26.39 -5.37 7.99
C CYS A 439 -25.99 -6.83 8.27
N THR A 440 -25.96 -7.64 7.22
CA THR A 440 -25.58 -9.05 7.27
C THR A 440 -24.31 -9.28 6.46
N VAL A 441 -23.25 -9.69 7.15
CA VAL A 441 -21.95 -10.07 6.60
C VAL A 441 -21.95 -11.60 6.44
N GLN A 442 -21.75 -12.09 5.22
CA GLN A 442 -21.92 -13.50 4.89
C GLN A 442 -20.86 -13.99 3.89
N VAL A 443 -20.26 -15.14 4.20
CA VAL A 443 -19.38 -15.87 3.27
C VAL A 443 -20.23 -16.77 2.38
N GLU A 444 -20.02 -16.67 1.07
CA GLU A 444 -20.56 -17.61 0.08
C GLU A 444 -19.47 -18.55 -0.44
N TRP A 445 -19.88 -19.68 -1.02
CA TRP A 445 -18.98 -20.67 -1.63
C TRP A 445 -19.56 -21.35 -2.88
N ARG A 446 -18.70 -21.85 -3.76
CA ARG A 446 -19.05 -22.65 -4.94
C ARG A 446 -18.05 -23.77 -5.22
N SER A 447 -18.48 -24.75 -6.00
CA SER A 447 -17.61 -25.70 -6.72
C SER A 447 -17.56 -25.30 -8.19
N VAL A 448 -16.38 -24.93 -8.69
CA VAL A 448 -16.24 -24.36 -10.04
C VAL A 448 -16.53 -25.39 -11.14
N ASP A 449 -16.08 -26.62 -10.94
CA ASP A 449 -16.27 -27.75 -11.85
C ASP A 449 -17.51 -28.61 -11.54
N GLY A 450 -18.32 -28.20 -10.55
CA GLY A 450 -19.55 -28.88 -10.12
C GLY A 450 -19.33 -30.20 -9.38
N GLN A 451 -18.09 -30.54 -9.02
CA GLN A 451 -17.78 -31.68 -8.16
C GLN A 451 -18.27 -31.45 -6.72
N GLN A 452 -18.32 -32.52 -5.92
CA GLN A 452 -18.67 -32.37 -4.51
C GLN A 452 -17.48 -31.85 -3.71
N VAL A 453 -17.56 -30.59 -3.27
CA VAL A 453 -16.60 -29.97 -2.35
C VAL A 453 -17.19 -29.90 -0.95
N PHE A 454 -16.33 -29.95 0.07
CA PHE A 454 -16.69 -30.11 1.49
C PHE A 454 -16.02 -29.04 2.36
N MET A 455 -16.68 -28.58 3.42
CA MET A 455 -16.08 -27.68 4.43
C MET A 455 -16.38 -28.18 5.86
N GLY A 456 -15.39 -28.82 6.47
CA GLY A 456 -15.38 -29.23 7.88
C GLY A 456 -15.05 -28.08 8.83
N ASP A 457 -15.44 -28.24 10.09
CA ASP A 457 -15.01 -27.54 11.31
C ASP A 457 -14.48 -26.11 11.06
N ARG A 458 -15.41 -25.27 10.62
CA ARG A 458 -15.18 -23.93 10.08
C ARG A 458 -15.58 -22.83 11.05
N SER A 459 -14.84 -21.74 11.01
CA SER A 459 -15.11 -20.51 11.75
C SER A 459 -14.95 -19.28 10.88
N MET A 460 -15.62 -18.22 11.31
CA MET A 460 -15.59 -16.89 10.73
C MET A 460 -15.49 -15.88 11.88
N VAL A 461 -14.45 -15.05 11.88
CA VAL A 461 -14.45 -13.79 12.62
C VAL A 461 -14.98 -12.71 11.68
N VAL A 462 -15.85 -11.85 12.17
CA VAL A 462 -16.14 -10.54 11.58
C VAL A 462 -15.65 -9.48 12.55
N ILE A 463 -14.89 -8.51 12.06
CA ILE A 463 -14.49 -7.32 12.80
C ILE A 463 -14.91 -6.12 11.97
N ALA A 464 -15.56 -5.14 12.59
CA ALA A 464 -16.02 -3.94 11.90
C ALA A 464 -15.73 -2.69 12.75
N LYS A 465 -15.02 -1.73 12.15
CA LYS A 465 -14.67 -0.45 12.78
C LYS A 465 -15.19 0.73 11.93
N PRO A 466 -15.36 1.93 12.53
CA PRO A 466 -15.44 3.16 11.74
C PRO A 466 -14.16 3.34 10.93
N GLY A 467 -14.30 3.83 9.70
CA GLY A 467 -13.17 3.97 8.79
C GLY A 467 -12.14 4.98 9.26
N SER A 468 -10.90 4.64 8.98
CA SER A 468 -9.74 5.48 9.26
C SER A 468 -9.69 6.68 8.31
N VAL A 469 -9.36 7.85 8.88
CA VAL A 469 -9.19 9.12 8.16
C VAL A 469 -7.93 9.82 8.68
N PRO A 470 -6.89 10.04 7.85
CA PRO A 470 -6.66 9.28 6.63
C PRO A 470 -6.69 7.78 6.93
N ASP A 471 -7.07 7.05 5.90
CA ASP A 471 -6.75 5.64 5.79
C ASP A 471 -5.25 5.54 5.46
N LEU A 472 -4.49 4.89 6.34
CA LEU A 472 -3.03 4.76 6.18
C LEU A 472 -2.65 3.41 5.53
N ALA A 473 -3.65 2.56 5.25
CA ALA A 473 -3.50 1.33 4.50
C ALA A 473 -3.76 1.49 3.00
N GLU A 474 -4.30 2.62 2.55
CA GLU A 474 -4.44 2.94 1.14
C GLU A 474 -3.40 3.97 0.69
N PRO A 475 -2.56 3.68 -0.32
CA PRO A 475 -1.62 4.66 -0.85
C PRO A 475 -2.42 5.74 -1.61
N PRO A 476 -2.43 7.01 -1.17
CA PRO A 476 -3.38 8.00 -1.66
C PRO A 476 -3.09 8.38 -3.12
N ALA A 477 -4.15 8.56 -3.92
CA ALA A 477 -4.12 8.61 -5.38
C ALA A 477 -3.55 9.90 -6.00
N TYR A 478 -2.69 10.63 -5.28
CA TYR A 478 -1.97 11.82 -5.76
C TYR A 478 -0.50 11.54 -6.13
N GLY A 479 -0.16 10.30 -6.49
CA GLY A 479 1.13 9.97 -7.12
C GLY A 479 1.11 10.15 -8.63
N THR A 480 2.27 9.99 -9.28
CA THR A 480 2.41 10.16 -10.74
C THR A 480 1.39 9.31 -11.50
N ASN A 481 0.76 9.89 -12.53
CA ASN A 481 -0.25 9.20 -13.35
C ASN A 481 -1.43 8.59 -12.56
N ASN A 482 -1.79 9.17 -11.41
CA ASN A 482 -2.80 8.67 -10.46
C ASN A 482 -2.46 7.30 -9.84
N PHE A 483 -1.18 6.91 -9.84
CA PHE A 483 -0.73 5.86 -8.94
C PHE A 483 -0.78 6.35 -7.49
N GLY A 484 -0.90 5.42 -6.54
CA GLY A 484 -0.88 5.76 -5.12
C GLY A 484 0.55 6.05 -4.66
N VAL A 485 0.74 7.05 -3.80
CA VAL A 485 2.04 7.25 -3.14
C VAL A 485 2.25 6.17 -2.08
N GLU A 486 3.24 5.31 -2.27
CA GLU A 486 3.51 4.15 -1.40
C GLU A 486 4.47 4.50 -0.26
N PRO A 487 4.49 3.72 0.85
CA PRO A 487 5.53 3.84 1.86
C PRO A 487 6.93 3.47 1.31
N VAL A 488 7.96 4.29 1.55
CA VAL A 488 9.33 4.03 1.04
C VAL A 488 10.39 4.17 2.13
N PHE A 489 11.09 3.06 2.41
CA PHE A 489 12.03 2.91 3.52
C PHE A 489 13.34 2.25 3.10
N GLY A 490 14.41 2.58 3.83
CA GLY A 490 15.75 2.02 3.64
C GLY A 490 16.52 2.71 2.51
N MET A 491 17.53 2.01 2.00
CA MET A 491 18.41 2.50 0.94
C MET A 491 17.83 2.16 -0.44
N ARG A 492 17.96 3.06 -1.43
CA ARG A 492 17.78 2.71 -2.85
C ARG A 492 19.07 2.89 -3.64
N PRO A 493 19.54 1.86 -4.37
CA PRO A 493 20.70 2.00 -5.23
C PRO A 493 20.37 2.89 -6.43
N VAL A 494 21.26 3.84 -6.70
CA VAL A 494 21.18 4.75 -7.84
C VAL A 494 22.46 4.64 -8.66
N LEU A 495 22.32 4.32 -9.95
CA LEU A 495 23.39 4.38 -10.93
C LEU A 495 23.39 5.76 -11.61
N THR A 496 24.49 6.49 -11.51
CA THR A 496 24.67 7.78 -12.20
C THR A 496 25.53 7.58 -13.45
N ILE A 497 25.03 7.97 -14.62
CA ILE A 497 25.72 7.83 -15.91
C ILE A 497 25.97 9.22 -16.50
N LEU A 498 27.22 9.66 -16.59
CA LEU A 498 27.56 10.89 -17.30
C LEU A 498 27.73 10.62 -18.80
N TRP A 499 26.86 11.21 -19.62
CA TRP A 499 26.92 11.14 -21.09
C TRP A 499 27.21 12.52 -21.67
N ASP A 500 28.34 12.65 -22.39
CA ASP A 500 28.84 13.92 -22.91
C ASP A 500 28.76 13.99 -24.45
N PRO A 501 27.93 14.88 -25.01
CA PRO A 501 27.91 15.19 -26.44
C PRO A 501 29.09 16.09 -26.90
N GLN A 502 30.16 16.16 -26.09
CA GLN A 502 31.45 16.82 -26.36
C GLN A 502 31.34 18.30 -26.80
N ARG A 503 30.31 19.01 -26.32
CA ARG A 503 30.06 20.40 -26.69
C ARG A 503 31.01 21.34 -25.94
N PRO A 504 31.96 22.04 -26.59
CA PRO A 504 32.96 22.85 -25.88
C PRO A 504 32.39 24.01 -25.06
N GLN A 505 31.16 24.45 -25.38
CA GLN A 505 30.43 25.49 -24.67
C GLN A 505 29.52 24.96 -23.53
N HIS A 506 29.44 23.64 -23.32
CA HIS A 506 28.72 22.99 -22.22
C HIS A 506 29.65 21.95 -21.56
N PRO A 507 30.68 22.37 -20.83
CA PRO A 507 31.68 21.45 -20.28
C PRO A 507 31.06 20.49 -19.26
N ALA A 508 31.51 19.23 -19.26
CA ALA A 508 31.03 18.22 -18.34
C ALA A 508 31.50 18.45 -16.89
N PRO A 509 30.67 18.17 -15.85
CA PRO A 509 31.18 17.93 -14.50
C PRO A 509 32.09 16.70 -14.51
N THR A 510 33.00 16.57 -13.54
CA THR A 510 33.72 15.30 -13.35
C THR A 510 32.86 14.31 -12.57
N THR A 511 33.14 13.01 -12.70
CA THR A 511 32.47 11.98 -11.89
C THR A 511 32.71 12.16 -10.39
N ALA A 512 33.84 12.75 -9.98
CA ALA A 512 34.10 13.09 -8.58
C ALA A 512 33.28 14.30 -8.07
N ASP A 513 33.00 15.28 -8.94
CA ASP A 513 32.08 16.39 -8.61
C ASP A 513 30.64 15.84 -8.43
N LEU A 514 30.22 14.96 -9.34
CA LEU A 514 28.91 14.28 -9.25
C LEU A 514 28.82 13.38 -8.02
N GLU A 515 29.83 12.57 -7.72
CA GLU A 515 29.85 11.71 -6.54
C GLU A 515 29.74 12.53 -5.24
N THR A 516 30.45 13.67 -5.16
CA THR A 516 30.37 14.60 -4.03
C THR A 516 28.97 15.21 -3.89
N LEU A 517 28.39 15.69 -5.00
CA LEU A 517 27.10 16.39 -5.02
C LEU A 517 25.90 15.46 -4.80
N LEU A 518 25.99 14.20 -5.23
CA LEU A 518 24.90 13.24 -5.16
C LEU A 518 25.00 12.34 -3.91
N TYR A 519 26.20 12.00 -3.44
CA TYR A 519 26.43 11.03 -2.37
C TYR A 519 27.37 11.51 -1.24
N GLY A 520 27.72 12.81 -1.20
CA GLY A 520 28.49 13.40 -0.10
C GLY A 520 27.78 13.32 1.27
N GLY A 521 28.54 13.35 2.36
CA GLY A 521 28.00 13.18 3.73
C GLY A 521 27.32 14.43 4.35
N ALA A 522 27.20 15.51 3.59
CA ALA A 522 26.47 16.75 3.89
C ALA A 522 26.30 17.52 2.57
N ASP A 523 25.31 18.42 2.49
CA ASP A 523 25.05 19.28 1.31
C ASP A 523 25.02 18.49 -0.02
N SER A 524 24.35 17.33 -0.01
CA SER A 524 24.24 16.39 -1.13
C SER A 524 22.81 15.86 -1.30
N MET A 525 22.51 15.24 -2.45
CA MET A 525 21.22 14.56 -2.68
C MET A 525 20.96 13.40 -1.70
N HIS A 526 22.00 12.63 -1.32
CA HIS A 526 21.90 11.60 -0.29
C HIS A 526 21.60 12.20 1.09
N ASP A 527 22.31 13.26 1.49
CA ASP A 527 22.06 13.91 2.78
C ASP A 527 20.66 14.54 2.80
N TYR A 528 20.24 15.20 1.70
CA TYR A 528 18.89 15.73 1.53
C TYR A 528 17.82 14.70 1.90
N TYR A 529 17.79 13.56 1.21
CA TYR A 529 16.81 12.51 1.50
C TYR A 529 16.94 11.96 2.93
N THR A 530 18.16 11.84 3.43
CA THR A 530 18.42 11.38 4.81
C THR A 530 17.87 12.35 5.86
N ARG A 531 17.92 13.67 5.64
CA ARG A 531 17.30 14.66 6.55
C ARG A 531 15.78 14.73 6.37
N VAL A 532 15.31 14.83 5.12
CA VAL A 532 13.90 15.08 4.80
C VAL A 532 13.01 13.90 5.25
N SER A 533 13.54 12.67 5.25
CA SER A 533 12.87 11.46 5.73
C SER A 533 13.08 11.14 7.23
N GLY A 534 13.81 11.98 7.97
CA GLY A 534 14.20 11.66 9.36
C GLY A 534 15.11 10.43 9.48
N GLY A 535 15.81 10.06 8.41
CA GLY A 535 16.65 8.86 8.31
C GLY A 535 15.91 7.58 7.90
N ARG A 536 14.62 7.66 7.55
CA ARG A 536 13.81 6.52 7.09
C ARG A 536 14.15 6.09 5.66
N PHE A 537 14.64 7.01 4.82
CA PHE A 537 14.98 6.79 3.42
C PHE A 537 16.35 7.40 3.06
N GLY A 538 17.10 6.74 2.18
CA GLY A 538 18.40 7.23 1.70
C GLY A 538 18.83 6.61 0.37
N LEU A 539 19.85 7.19 -0.26
CA LEU A 539 20.36 6.73 -1.56
C LEU A 539 21.71 6.01 -1.43
N GLN A 540 21.87 4.86 -2.07
CA GLN A 540 23.12 4.15 -2.20
C GLN A 540 23.75 4.46 -3.56
N ASN A 541 25.03 4.84 -3.57
CA ASN A 541 25.80 4.92 -4.81
C ASN A 541 26.00 3.50 -5.36
N ALA A 542 25.39 3.18 -6.51
CA ALA A 542 25.67 1.94 -7.23
C ALA A 542 26.95 2.08 -8.04
N ALA A 543 27.03 3.14 -8.87
CA ALA A 543 28.25 3.68 -9.44
C ALA A 543 28.02 5.11 -9.97
N VAL A 544 29.12 5.85 -10.19
CA VAL A 544 29.15 7.09 -10.98
C VAL A 544 30.08 6.87 -12.18
N LEU A 545 29.49 6.74 -13.37
CA LEU A 545 30.16 6.30 -14.58
C LEU A 545 30.36 7.42 -15.61
N GLY A 546 31.25 7.17 -16.58
CA GLY A 546 31.57 8.09 -17.67
C GLY A 546 32.71 9.08 -17.35
N PRO A 547 32.83 10.21 -18.09
CA PRO A 547 31.97 10.63 -19.20
C PRO A 547 32.05 9.68 -20.40
N TYR A 548 30.93 9.10 -20.79
CA TYR A 548 30.79 8.39 -22.06
C TYR A 548 30.58 9.41 -23.18
N ALA A 549 31.30 9.24 -24.29
CA ALA A 549 31.15 10.09 -25.46
C ALA A 549 29.91 9.71 -26.27
N ALA A 550 29.18 10.70 -26.76
CA ALA A 550 28.16 10.49 -27.79
C ALA A 550 28.75 9.88 -29.08
N GLU A 551 27.95 9.06 -29.78
CA GLU A 551 28.35 8.46 -31.07
C GLU A 551 28.38 9.48 -32.23
N GLU A 552 27.48 10.46 -32.19
CA GLU A 552 27.26 11.48 -33.24
C GLU A 552 27.64 12.89 -32.75
N ASP A 553 27.56 13.88 -33.65
CA ASP A 553 27.65 15.27 -33.23
C ASP A 553 26.44 15.72 -32.39
N ALA A 554 26.64 16.76 -31.57
CA ALA A 554 25.62 17.25 -30.67
C ALA A 554 24.40 17.91 -31.35
N ALA A 555 24.43 18.17 -32.66
CA ALA A 555 23.26 18.66 -33.38
C ALA A 555 22.29 17.52 -33.72
N HIS A 556 22.79 16.30 -33.93
CA HIS A 556 21.96 15.10 -34.17
C HIS A 556 20.89 14.90 -33.09
N TYR A 557 21.31 14.92 -31.82
CA TYR A 557 20.44 14.60 -30.68
C TYR A 557 19.39 15.66 -30.37
N TRP A 558 19.57 16.90 -30.84
CA TRP A 558 18.63 18.03 -30.71
C TRP A 558 17.98 18.43 -32.06
N GLN A 559 18.13 17.61 -33.10
CA GLN A 559 17.55 17.90 -34.41
C GLN A 559 16.01 17.83 -34.36
N SER A 560 15.35 18.86 -34.90
CA SER A 560 13.91 18.88 -35.11
C SER A 560 13.55 19.38 -36.51
N PRO A 561 12.79 18.60 -37.32
CA PRO A 561 12.35 17.23 -37.05
C PRO A 561 13.51 16.22 -37.09
N TYR A 562 13.44 15.18 -36.27
CA TYR A 562 14.25 13.96 -36.42
C TYR A 562 13.64 13.08 -37.53
N PRO A 563 14.41 12.19 -38.20
CA PRO A 563 13.84 11.24 -39.17
C PRO A 563 12.74 10.38 -38.56
N ALA A 564 11.66 10.14 -39.30
CA ALA A 564 10.57 9.29 -38.86
C ALA A 564 10.96 7.79 -38.89
N CYS A 565 10.26 6.96 -38.12
CA CYS A 565 10.54 5.52 -38.04
C CYS A 565 10.31 4.74 -39.34
N ASP A 566 9.54 5.29 -40.29
CA ASP A 566 9.32 4.75 -41.64
C ASP A 566 10.18 5.44 -42.72
N ALA A 567 11.02 6.41 -42.34
CA ALA A 567 11.84 7.17 -43.28
C ALA A 567 13.05 6.36 -43.79
N PRO A 568 13.48 6.51 -45.07
CA PRO A 568 14.64 5.80 -45.61
C PRO A 568 15.99 6.13 -44.94
N ASP A 569 16.03 7.22 -44.18
CA ASP A 569 17.15 7.73 -43.37
C ASP A 569 16.91 7.58 -41.85
N SER A 570 15.95 6.74 -41.45
CA SER A 570 15.74 6.38 -40.05
C SER A 570 16.97 5.67 -39.46
N THR A 571 17.35 6.09 -38.26
CA THR A 571 18.40 5.44 -37.44
C THR A 571 17.87 4.25 -36.64
N GLY A 572 16.57 3.94 -36.73
CA GLY A 572 15.89 2.94 -35.89
C GLY A 572 15.43 3.47 -34.52
N TYR A 573 15.67 4.75 -34.22
CA TYR A 573 15.27 5.41 -32.98
C TYR A 573 14.07 6.35 -33.18
N THR A 574 13.20 6.44 -32.18
CA THR A 574 12.00 7.31 -32.17
C THR A 574 12.32 8.81 -32.12
N GLY A 575 13.55 9.18 -31.75
CA GLY A 575 14.02 10.55 -31.70
C GLY A 575 15.49 10.67 -31.27
N GLY A 576 16.12 11.80 -31.56
CA GLY A 576 17.50 12.08 -31.12
C GLY A 576 17.67 12.01 -29.60
N HIS A 577 16.67 12.47 -28.83
CA HIS A 577 16.69 12.31 -27.37
C HIS A 577 16.54 10.86 -26.91
N ALA A 578 15.80 10.03 -27.64
CA ALA A 578 15.69 8.61 -27.35
C ALA A 578 17.01 7.86 -27.61
N ARG A 579 17.70 8.17 -28.73
CA ARG A 579 18.99 7.57 -29.08
C ARG A 579 20.05 7.76 -27.98
N LYS A 580 20.26 8.98 -27.48
CA LYS A 580 21.27 9.26 -26.43
C LYS A 580 21.03 8.50 -25.12
N TRP A 581 19.77 8.21 -24.75
CA TRP A 581 19.48 7.42 -23.55
C TRP A 581 19.92 5.97 -23.77
N ALA A 582 19.63 5.40 -24.94
CA ALA A 582 20.12 4.07 -25.33
C ALA A 582 21.65 4.02 -25.38
N GLU A 583 22.31 5.02 -25.99
CA GLU A 583 23.78 5.12 -26.01
C GLU A 583 24.39 5.17 -24.61
N ALA A 584 23.82 5.98 -23.71
CA ALA A 584 24.31 6.10 -22.33
C ALA A 584 24.24 4.77 -21.56
N ILE A 585 23.13 4.02 -21.69
CA ILE A 585 22.97 2.69 -21.09
C ILE A 585 23.89 1.66 -21.75
N ASN A 586 23.92 1.60 -23.08
CA ASN A 586 24.74 0.64 -23.83
C ASN A 586 26.24 0.84 -23.56
N ALA A 587 26.70 2.09 -23.42
CA ALA A 587 28.08 2.40 -23.05
C ALA A 587 28.41 2.05 -21.60
N ALA A 588 27.45 2.15 -20.68
CA ALA A 588 27.62 1.75 -19.29
C ALA A 588 27.74 0.23 -19.09
N ASN A 589 27.15 -0.59 -19.98
CA ASN A 589 27.13 -2.05 -19.83
C ASN A 589 28.51 -2.73 -19.98
N ASP A 590 29.51 -2.08 -20.58
CA ASP A 590 30.88 -2.61 -20.59
C ASP A 590 31.59 -2.43 -19.23
N ASP A 591 31.08 -1.54 -18.36
CA ASP A 591 31.66 -1.19 -17.04
C ASP A 591 30.76 -1.60 -15.84
N PHE A 592 29.50 -1.98 -16.05
CA PHE A 592 28.50 -2.23 -15.00
C PHE A 592 27.56 -3.40 -15.33
N ASP A 593 27.41 -4.34 -14.40
CA ASP A 593 26.51 -5.49 -14.49
C ASP A 593 25.09 -5.09 -14.05
N PHE A 594 24.19 -4.92 -15.02
CA PHE A 594 22.80 -4.56 -14.74
C PHE A 594 21.99 -5.73 -14.18
N ALA A 595 22.32 -6.97 -14.57
CA ALA A 595 21.63 -8.17 -14.11
C ALA A 595 21.94 -8.51 -12.63
N ALA A 596 23.02 -7.98 -12.06
CA ALA A 596 23.30 -8.04 -10.63
C ALA A 596 22.25 -7.30 -9.77
N TYR A 597 21.47 -6.39 -10.36
CA TYR A 597 20.41 -5.63 -9.69
C TYR A 597 18.98 -6.13 -9.99
N ASP A 598 18.78 -7.04 -10.96
CA ASP A 598 17.53 -7.80 -11.12
C ASP A 598 17.44 -8.85 -10.00
N THR A 599 17.02 -8.36 -8.82
CA THR A 599 16.90 -9.17 -7.61
C THR A 599 15.74 -10.14 -7.69
N ASN A 600 14.70 -9.82 -8.49
CA ASN A 600 13.47 -10.59 -8.58
C ASN A 600 13.49 -11.70 -9.67
N ARG A 601 14.33 -11.52 -10.70
CA ARG A 601 14.55 -12.39 -11.86
C ARG A 601 13.36 -12.53 -12.82
N ASP A 602 12.57 -11.47 -12.97
CA ASP A 602 11.58 -11.33 -14.04
C ASP A 602 12.17 -10.77 -15.34
N GLY A 603 13.34 -10.12 -15.28
CA GLY A 603 14.04 -9.51 -16.41
C GLY A 603 13.71 -8.03 -16.64
N VAL A 604 13.18 -7.31 -15.65
CA VAL A 604 12.88 -5.87 -15.71
C VAL A 604 13.35 -5.18 -14.43
N LEU A 605 14.22 -4.17 -14.53
CA LEU A 605 14.67 -3.42 -13.34
C LEU A 605 13.57 -2.47 -12.82
N ASP A 606 13.13 -2.69 -11.58
CA ASP A 606 12.20 -1.79 -10.87
C ASP A 606 12.98 -0.63 -10.21
N PRO A 607 12.81 0.64 -10.64
CA PRO A 607 13.52 1.77 -10.03
C PRO A 607 13.10 2.08 -8.59
N THR A 608 11.96 1.53 -8.12
CA THR A 608 11.43 1.76 -6.76
C THR A 608 12.03 0.82 -5.71
N GLU A 609 12.77 -0.22 -6.11
CA GLU A 609 13.44 -1.16 -5.19
C GLU A 609 14.84 -1.60 -5.66
N GLU A 610 15.05 -1.79 -6.96
CA GLU A 610 16.16 -2.55 -7.52
C GLU A 610 17.30 -1.71 -8.09
N LEU A 611 17.02 -0.79 -9.02
CA LEU A 611 18.02 0.17 -9.52
C LEU A 611 17.36 1.39 -10.18
N ALA A 612 17.48 2.55 -9.53
CA ALA A 612 17.18 3.82 -10.19
C ALA A 612 18.37 4.28 -11.02
N ILE A 613 18.12 4.88 -12.19
CA ILE A 613 19.18 5.31 -13.12
C ILE A 613 19.04 6.79 -13.44
N LEU A 614 20.12 7.54 -13.23
CA LEU A 614 20.23 8.98 -13.45
C LEU A 614 21.23 9.27 -14.57
N ILE A 615 20.74 9.65 -15.75
CA ILE A 615 21.55 10.03 -16.91
C ILE A 615 21.84 11.53 -16.85
N VAL A 616 23.11 11.88 -16.62
CA VAL A 616 23.59 13.25 -16.48
C VAL A 616 24.13 13.76 -17.82
N ILE A 617 23.63 14.90 -18.29
CA ILE A 617 23.98 15.49 -19.59
C ILE A 617 24.49 16.94 -19.41
N PRO A 618 25.73 17.27 -19.82
CA PRO A 618 26.28 18.62 -19.68
C PRO A 618 25.48 19.70 -20.41
N GLN A 619 25.08 20.77 -19.70
CA GLN A 619 24.36 21.95 -20.24
C GLN A 619 24.79 23.27 -19.57
N ASN A 620 24.29 24.39 -20.11
CA ASN A 620 24.42 25.73 -19.48
C ASN A 620 23.15 26.17 -18.74
N THR A 621 22.04 25.47 -18.97
CA THR A 621 20.73 25.65 -18.34
C THR A 621 20.35 24.32 -17.71
N GLU A 622 19.99 24.34 -16.43
CA GLU A 622 19.61 23.13 -15.72
C GLU A 622 18.12 22.85 -15.88
N ALA A 623 17.79 21.57 -16.04
CA ALA A 623 16.44 21.01 -16.07
C ALA A 623 16.58 19.51 -15.76
N GLY A 624 15.56 18.89 -15.20
CA GLY A 624 15.45 17.45 -15.08
C GLY A 624 14.21 16.94 -15.82
N TYR A 625 14.15 15.64 -16.08
CA TYR A 625 12.95 14.93 -16.49
C TYR A 625 13.00 13.42 -16.20
N VAL A 626 11.91 12.81 -15.71
CA VAL A 626 11.70 11.35 -15.87
C VAL A 626 11.29 10.99 -17.30
N ARG A 627 11.75 9.81 -17.76
CA ARG A 627 11.54 9.28 -19.11
C ARG A 627 11.25 7.78 -19.10
N MET A 628 10.20 7.38 -19.82
CA MET A 628 10.00 6.00 -20.24
C MET A 628 11.00 5.66 -21.35
N LEU A 629 11.79 4.60 -21.16
CA LEU A 629 12.93 4.27 -22.01
C LEU A 629 12.55 3.23 -23.08
N ASN A 630 11.65 3.63 -24.00
CA ASN A 630 11.31 2.90 -25.23
C ASN A 630 11.88 3.65 -26.45
N PRO A 631 13.20 3.60 -26.71
CA PRO A 631 13.83 4.49 -27.68
C PRO A 631 13.79 3.97 -29.11
N TYR A 632 13.45 2.69 -29.32
CA TYR A 632 13.49 2.02 -30.61
C TYR A 632 12.15 2.14 -31.36
N CYS A 633 12.22 2.18 -32.69
CA CYS A 633 11.07 2.41 -33.57
C CYS A 633 10.01 1.29 -33.61
N ASP A 634 10.31 0.12 -33.05
CA ASP A 634 9.34 -0.96 -32.81
C ASP A 634 8.65 -0.86 -31.43
N GLY A 635 9.03 0.14 -30.62
CA GLY A 635 8.52 0.36 -29.27
C GLY A 635 9.19 -0.49 -28.19
N SER A 636 10.28 -1.22 -28.49
CA SER A 636 10.96 -2.01 -27.47
C SER A 636 11.71 -1.14 -26.46
N PRO A 637 11.84 -1.59 -25.19
CA PRO A 637 12.68 -0.94 -24.20
C PRO A 637 14.17 -1.14 -24.50
N VAL A 638 15.04 -0.45 -23.78
CA VAL A 638 16.46 -0.82 -23.72
C VAL A 638 16.61 -2.11 -22.90
N THR A 639 17.26 -3.11 -23.49
CA THR A 639 17.59 -4.37 -22.82
C THR A 639 19.09 -4.58 -22.87
N VAL A 640 19.71 -4.75 -21.70
CA VAL A 640 21.15 -4.95 -21.51
C VAL A 640 21.36 -5.99 -20.41
N ASP A 641 22.43 -6.80 -20.47
CA ASP A 641 22.63 -8.00 -19.62
C ASP A 641 21.43 -8.98 -19.51
N ASN A 642 20.50 -8.94 -20.49
CA ASN A 642 19.20 -9.62 -20.52
C ASN A 642 18.11 -9.04 -19.60
N VAL A 643 18.34 -7.88 -18.98
CA VAL A 643 17.35 -7.13 -18.19
C VAL A 643 16.87 -5.88 -18.95
N SER A 644 15.56 -5.61 -18.86
CA SER A 644 14.90 -4.46 -19.46
C SER A 644 14.94 -3.26 -18.53
N ILE A 645 15.19 -2.07 -19.07
CA ILE A 645 15.24 -0.81 -18.33
C ILE A 645 14.05 0.05 -18.78
N PRO A 646 12.94 0.08 -18.01
CA PRO A 646 11.69 0.72 -18.46
C PRO A 646 11.67 2.23 -18.25
N PHE A 647 12.39 2.76 -17.25
CA PHE A 647 12.40 4.18 -16.89
C PHE A 647 13.80 4.66 -16.50
N ILE A 648 14.10 5.93 -16.81
CA ILE A 648 15.29 6.65 -16.34
C ILE A 648 14.93 8.07 -15.89
N SER A 649 15.78 8.64 -15.06
CA SER A 649 15.84 10.08 -14.79
C SER A 649 16.89 10.71 -15.72
N GLU A 650 16.54 11.80 -16.40
CA GLU A 650 17.44 12.65 -17.19
C GLU A 650 17.71 13.93 -16.40
N TRP A 651 18.97 14.29 -16.19
CA TRP A 651 19.35 15.56 -15.58
C TRP A 651 20.36 16.33 -16.43
N TYR A 652 19.98 17.55 -16.81
CA TYR A 652 20.86 18.51 -17.46
C TYR A 652 21.68 19.27 -16.41
N ALA A 653 22.90 18.80 -16.15
CA ALA A 653 23.79 19.38 -15.14
C ALA A 653 24.63 20.53 -15.69
N LYS A 654 24.84 21.57 -14.86
CA LYS A 654 25.68 22.73 -15.18
C LYS A 654 26.94 22.76 -14.32
N GLN A 655 28.09 22.44 -14.93
CA GLN A 655 29.39 22.26 -14.27
C GLN A 655 29.72 23.26 -13.15
N SER A 656 29.46 24.56 -13.36
CA SER A 656 29.95 25.62 -12.45
C SER A 656 29.22 25.75 -11.12
N ASN A 657 28.02 25.16 -10.97
CA ASN A 657 27.15 25.38 -9.80
C ASN A 657 26.01 24.34 -9.70
N ALA A 658 26.24 23.10 -10.15
CA ALA A 658 25.20 22.10 -10.35
C ALA A 658 24.31 21.92 -9.10
N ASN A 659 22.98 22.02 -9.26
CA ASN A 659 22.04 22.01 -8.15
C ASN A 659 21.49 20.61 -7.86
N MET A 660 21.89 20.02 -6.74
CA MET A 660 21.44 18.69 -6.27
C MET A 660 19.93 18.52 -6.13
N LEU A 661 19.17 19.60 -5.94
CA LEU A 661 17.71 19.50 -5.81
C LEU A 661 17.04 19.07 -7.12
N ILE A 662 17.63 19.35 -8.28
CA ILE A 662 17.04 18.98 -9.58
C ILE A 662 17.02 17.45 -9.74
N PRO A 663 18.14 16.71 -9.64
CA PRO A 663 18.08 15.26 -9.65
C PRO A 663 17.32 14.68 -8.43
N ALA A 664 17.21 15.38 -7.30
CA ALA A 664 16.34 14.96 -6.20
C ALA A 664 14.84 15.05 -6.57
N HIS A 665 14.42 16.11 -7.25
CA HIS A 665 13.04 16.25 -7.76
C HIS A 665 12.72 15.13 -8.78
N GLU A 666 13.62 14.88 -9.74
CA GLU A 666 13.42 13.79 -10.71
C GLU A 666 13.48 12.38 -10.10
N LEU A 667 14.32 12.16 -9.09
CA LEU A 667 14.31 10.88 -8.38
C LEU A 667 13.07 10.73 -7.48
N ALA A 668 12.46 11.81 -6.99
CA ALA A 668 11.21 11.72 -6.25
C ALA A 668 10.06 11.20 -7.14
N HIS A 669 9.99 11.61 -8.40
CA HIS A 669 9.11 10.95 -9.38
C HIS A 669 9.45 9.47 -9.57
N LEU A 670 10.74 9.14 -9.73
CA LEU A 670 11.20 7.82 -10.18
C LEU A 670 11.22 6.74 -9.08
N VAL A 671 11.50 7.10 -7.83
CA VAL A 671 11.71 6.15 -6.71
C VAL A 671 10.75 6.34 -5.54
N LEU A 672 10.04 7.47 -5.49
CA LEU A 672 9.01 7.79 -4.47
C LEU A 672 7.62 7.96 -5.09
N MET A 673 7.49 7.90 -6.42
CA MET A 673 6.25 8.03 -7.20
C MET A 673 5.49 9.35 -6.99
N LEU A 674 6.14 10.38 -6.42
CA LEU A 674 5.54 11.71 -6.19
C LEU A 674 5.34 12.45 -7.52
N ASP A 675 4.21 13.11 -7.70
CA ASP A 675 3.90 13.88 -8.92
C ASP A 675 4.21 15.38 -8.79
N ASP A 676 4.15 16.10 -9.91
CA ASP A 676 4.34 17.55 -9.95
C ASP A 676 3.21 18.32 -9.24
N MET A 677 3.61 19.24 -8.37
CA MET A 677 2.71 20.15 -7.65
C MET A 677 2.66 21.55 -8.26
N TYR A 678 3.53 21.89 -9.19
CA TYR A 678 3.52 23.20 -9.86
C TYR A 678 2.57 23.26 -11.05
N ASN A 679 2.16 24.47 -11.41
CA ASN A 679 1.47 24.71 -12.67
C ASN A 679 1.68 26.15 -13.17
N GLU A 680 2.21 26.31 -14.38
CA GLU A 680 2.57 27.63 -14.95
C GLU A 680 1.36 28.55 -15.24
N SER A 681 0.12 28.07 -15.08
CA SER A 681 -1.13 28.82 -15.33
C SER A 681 -1.90 29.17 -14.05
N LEU A 682 -1.57 28.57 -12.90
CA LEU A 682 -2.16 28.96 -11.62
C LEU A 682 -1.48 30.24 -11.10
N ASN A 683 -2.27 31.23 -10.66
CA ASN A 683 -1.74 32.38 -9.94
C ASN A 683 -1.76 32.08 -8.42
N HIS A 684 -0.86 31.21 -7.94
CA HIS A 684 -0.48 31.00 -6.53
C HIS A 684 -1.56 30.63 -5.49
N ALA A 685 -2.85 30.63 -5.83
CA ALA A 685 -3.97 30.65 -4.88
C ALA A 685 -3.96 29.53 -3.83
N VAL A 686 -3.69 28.30 -4.26
CA VAL A 686 -3.56 27.13 -3.38
C VAL A 686 -2.19 26.45 -3.52
N GLU A 687 -1.19 27.14 -4.07
CA GLU A 687 0.15 26.58 -4.37
C GLU A 687 1.00 26.35 -3.14
N ALA A 688 1.72 25.23 -3.13
CA ALA A 688 2.81 24.98 -2.19
C ALA A 688 3.91 26.04 -2.35
N GLY A 689 4.26 26.37 -3.60
CA GLY A 689 5.35 27.29 -3.87
C GLY A 689 6.64 26.74 -3.25
N ARG A 690 7.38 27.58 -2.51
CA ARG A 690 8.64 27.19 -1.87
C ARG A 690 8.50 26.26 -0.64
N LEU A 691 7.40 25.52 -0.50
CA LEU A 691 7.16 24.62 0.64
C LEU A 691 7.33 23.13 0.30
N THR A 692 7.46 22.76 -0.99
CA THR A 692 7.73 21.37 -1.42
C THR A 692 8.88 21.28 -2.41
N LEU A 693 9.54 20.12 -2.47
CA LEU A 693 10.46 19.75 -3.55
C LEU A 693 9.74 19.61 -4.89
N MET A 694 8.46 19.21 -4.88
CA MET A 694 7.68 18.91 -6.10
C MET A 694 7.14 20.16 -6.83
N GLU A 695 7.67 21.35 -6.52
CA GLU A 695 7.30 22.62 -7.14
C GLU A 695 8.41 23.12 -8.08
N GLN A 696 8.07 23.94 -9.08
CA GLN A 696 9.04 24.54 -10.02
C GLN A 696 9.98 25.53 -9.28
N PHE A 697 11.15 25.06 -8.88
CA PHE A 697 12.19 25.89 -8.27
C PHE A 697 13.27 26.35 -9.25
N LYS A 698 13.80 27.56 -9.02
CA LYS A 698 14.97 28.08 -9.74
C LYS A 698 16.23 27.76 -8.94
N ALA A 699 17.19 27.12 -9.60
CA ALA A 699 18.40 26.58 -8.98
C ALA A 699 19.12 27.57 -8.07
N GLY A 700 19.50 27.13 -6.87
CA GLY A 700 20.26 27.91 -5.89
C GLY A 700 19.53 29.10 -5.28
N THR A 701 18.21 29.01 -5.05
CA THR A 701 17.43 30.11 -4.43
C THR A 701 16.60 29.73 -3.19
N PHE A 702 16.44 28.43 -2.90
CA PHE A 702 15.85 27.85 -1.69
C PHE A 702 16.12 26.33 -1.68
N THR A 703 15.99 25.66 -0.52
CA THR A 703 16.03 24.19 -0.38
C THR A 703 14.81 23.71 0.41
N PRO A 704 13.67 23.42 -0.25
CA PRO A 704 12.46 23.02 0.47
C PRO A 704 12.57 21.55 0.91
N HIS A 705 12.00 21.21 2.07
CA HIS A 705 11.56 19.84 2.33
C HIS A 705 10.47 19.40 1.34
N ILE A 706 10.26 18.08 1.19
CA ILE A 706 8.98 17.53 0.71
C ILE A 706 7.89 17.91 1.72
N ASP A 707 6.68 18.19 1.23
CA ASP A 707 5.52 18.61 2.02
C ASP A 707 4.97 17.53 2.96
N GLY A 708 4.26 17.97 4.00
CA GLY A 708 3.63 17.11 5.01
C GLY A 708 2.73 15.99 4.45
N PRO A 709 1.83 16.23 3.47
CA PRO A 709 1.03 15.18 2.84
C PRO A 709 1.87 14.08 2.17
N ASN A 710 2.78 14.44 1.27
CA ASN A 710 3.66 13.46 0.63
C ASN A 710 4.53 12.72 1.65
N LYS A 711 5.08 13.42 2.66
CA LYS A 711 5.81 12.77 3.77
C LYS A 711 4.94 11.77 4.55
N LEU A 712 3.66 12.04 4.76
CA LEU A 712 2.77 11.15 5.50
C LEU A 712 2.47 9.87 4.69
N ALA A 713 2.21 9.99 3.40
CA ALA A 713 2.03 8.84 2.51
C ALA A 713 3.29 7.95 2.43
N LEU A 714 4.47 8.58 2.29
CA LEU A 714 5.76 7.88 2.29
C LEU A 714 6.12 7.21 3.63
N GLY A 715 5.36 7.46 4.71
CA GLY A 715 5.61 6.94 6.06
C GLY A 715 6.69 7.71 6.83
N TRP A 716 7.04 8.92 6.41
CA TRP A 716 8.18 9.68 6.94
C TRP A 716 7.86 10.58 8.14
N VAL A 717 6.58 10.81 8.45
CA VAL A 717 6.14 11.63 9.60
C VAL A 717 5.04 10.93 10.40
N THR A 718 5.08 11.08 11.72
CA THR A 718 4.05 10.55 12.63
C THR A 718 2.86 11.52 12.72
N PRO A 719 1.62 11.10 12.39
CA PRO A 719 0.43 11.95 12.51
C PRO A 719 -0.17 11.95 13.92
N GLN A 720 -0.42 13.14 14.49
CA GLN A 720 -1.34 13.35 15.60
C GLN A 720 -2.75 13.61 15.04
N ILE A 721 -3.64 12.62 15.12
CA ILE A 721 -5.01 12.71 14.60
C ILE A 721 -5.93 13.33 15.65
N LEU A 722 -6.67 14.40 15.30
CA LEU A 722 -7.50 15.17 16.23
C LEU A 722 -9.01 15.02 15.96
N THR A 723 -9.66 14.23 16.81
CA THR A 723 -11.11 13.95 16.80
C THR A 723 -11.89 14.68 17.90
N GLN A 724 -11.19 15.42 18.77
CA GLN A 724 -11.73 16.18 19.90
C GLN A 724 -10.96 17.49 20.11
N ASN A 725 -11.61 18.47 20.75
CA ASN A 725 -11.00 19.75 21.13
C ASN A 725 -9.64 19.55 21.83
N SER A 726 -8.59 20.23 21.37
CA SER A 726 -7.23 20.03 21.89
C SER A 726 -6.36 21.29 21.78
N ALA A 727 -5.55 21.55 22.80
CA ALA A 727 -4.48 22.54 22.76
C ALA A 727 -3.21 21.85 22.24
N VAL A 728 -2.77 22.24 21.05
CA VAL A 728 -1.70 21.57 20.31
C VAL A 728 -0.37 22.30 20.55
N SER A 729 0.72 21.53 20.62
CA SER A 729 2.09 22.05 20.50
C SER A 729 2.83 21.23 19.44
N LEU A 730 3.16 21.86 18.31
CA LEU A 730 3.77 21.22 17.16
C LEU A 730 5.19 21.74 16.95
N GLU A 731 6.16 20.85 17.06
CA GLU A 731 7.54 21.14 16.71
C GLU A 731 7.77 21.04 15.20
N ASP A 732 8.55 21.99 14.68
CA ASP A 732 9.06 22.13 13.32
C ASP A 732 9.46 20.78 12.70
N VAL A 733 8.90 20.46 11.54
CA VAL A 733 8.88 19.09 10.98
C VAL A 733 10.29 18.51 10.75
N LYS A 734 11.30 19.37 10.57
CA LYS A 734 12.71 18.96 10.40
C LYS A 734 13.42 18.55 11.70
N HIS A 735 12.77 18.73 12.85
CA HIS A 735 13.21 18.26 14.16
C HIS A 735 12.30 17.16 14.71
N SER A 736 10.98 17.29 14.53
CA SER A 736 9.98 16.38 15.09
C SER A 736 9.66 15.16 14.24
N ASN A 737 9.72 15.30 12.91
CA ASN A 737 9.03 14.43 11.96
C ASN A 737 7.56 14.17 12.36
N ALA A 738 6.86 15.20 12.86
CA ALA A 738 5.47 15.11 13.29
C ALA A 738 4.56 16.06 12.50
N VAL A 739 3.32 15.63 12.29
CA VAL A 739 2.25 16.42 11.65
C VAL A 739 0.95 16.26 12.42
N VAL A 740 0.01 17.19 12.27
CA VAL A 740 -1.32 17.15 12.89
C VAL A 740 -2.37 16.94 11.81
N VAL A 741 -3.36 16.09 12.07
CA VAL A 741 -4.39 15.70 11.10
C VAL A 741 -5.78 16.04 11.63
N LEU A 742 -6.59 16.71 10.80
CA LEU A 742 -7.99 17.03 11.05
C LEU A 742 -8.87 16.22 10.08
N PRO A 743 -9.39 15.05 10.49
CA PRO A 743 -10.13 14.14 9.61
C PRO A 743 -11.52 14.64 9.22
N ARG A 744 -12.01 14.30 8.01
CA ARG A 744 -13.43 14.44 7.65
C ARG A 744 -14.32 13.41 8.37
N LEU A 745 -14.65 13.71 9.63
CA LEU A 745 -15.49 12.85 10.49
C LEU A 745 -16.92 12.61 9.95
N ASN A 746 -17.46 13.57 9.19
CA ASN A 746 -18.84 13.54 8.72
C ASN A 746 -18.93 13.21 7.21
N GLY A 747 -19.14 11.92 6.92
CA GLY A 747 -19.64 11.43 5.63
C GLY A 747 -18.62 11.19 4.51
N GLY A 748 -17.34 11.47 4.74
CA GLY A 748 -16.27 11.10 3.80
C GLY A 748 -15.96 9.59 3.81
N ASP A 749 -15.22 9.13 2.80
CA ASP A 749 -14.60 7.81 2.74
C ASP A 749 -13.28 7.72 3.53
N GLY A 750 -12.65 8.86 3.80
CA GLY A 750 -11.39 8.98 4.51
C GLY A 750 -10.23 9.50 3.66
N LYS A 751 -10.48 9.72 2.36
CA LYS A 751 -9.52 10.32 1.43
C LYS A 751 -9.45 11.85 1.54
N GLU A 752 -10.34 12.47 2.33
CA GLU A 752 -10.35 13.91 2.60
C GLU A 752 -10.05 14.26 4.07
N TYR A 753 -9.09 15.17 4.27
CA TYR A 753 -8.66 15.68 5.58
C TYR A 753 -7.86 16.98 5.46
N TYR A 754 -7.59 17.67 6.57
CA TYR A 754 -6.52 18.67 6.63
C TYR A 754 -5.28 18.11 7.33
N LEU A 755 -4.11 18.56 6.88
CA LEU A 755 -2.82 18.28 7.50
C LEU A 755 -2.13 19.59 7.86
N LEU A 756 -1.69 19.71 9.11
CA LEU A 756 -0.98 20.85 9.66
C LEU A 756 0.47 20.43 9.97
N GLU A 757 1.45 21.16 9.43
CA GLU A 757 2.87 20.96 9.74
C GLU A 757 3.53 22.29 10.15
N ASN A 758 4.41 22.27 11.14
CA ASN A 758 5.20 23.45 11.50
C ASN A 758 6.43 23.54 10.56
N ARG A 759 6.61 24.68 9.89
CA ARG A 759 7.70 24.95 8.93
C ARG A 759 8.39 26.27 9.28
N GLN A 760 9.68 26.19 9.62
CA GLN A 760 10.50 27.37 9.92
C GLN A 760 11.61 27.51 8.88
N ASN A 761 11.73 28.71 8.29
CA ASN A 761 12.77 29.04 7.32
C ASN A 761 14.14 29.03 7.99
N SER A 762 15.00 28.09 7.59
CA SER A 762 16.32 27.96 8.18
C SER A 762 17.30 28.99 7.60
N ASN A 763 18.26 29.40 8.42
CA ASN A 763 19.43 30.13 7.93
C ASN A 763 20.60 29.15 7.96
N ASN A 764 21.33 29.02 6.85
CA ASN A 764 22.49 28.16 6.58
C ASN A 764 22.20 26.68 6.26
N HIS A 765 21.00 26.31 5.77
CA HIS A 765 20.65 24.98 5.24
C HIS A 765 20.80 23.68 6.09
N PRO A 766 21.19 23.61 7.38
CA PRO A 766 21.75 22.37 7.97
C PRO A 766 20.75 21.21 8.14
N LEU A 767 19.46 21.50 7.99
CA LEU A 767 18.32 20.59 7.97
C LEU A 767 17.30 21.08 6.91
N TYR A 768 17.81 21.70 5.85
CA TYR A 768 17.03 22.29 4.75
C TYR A 768 15.98 23.31 5.22
N ASP A 769 14.95 23.57 4.41
CA ASP A 769 13.97 24.65 4.54
C ASP A 769 14.56 26.08 4.56
N GLU A 770 15.75 26.33 3.98
CA GLU A 770 16.19 27.71 3.72
C GLU A 770 15.45 28.32 2.51
N GLY A 771 15.07 29.59 2.62
CA GLY A 771 14.55 30.40 1.50
C GLY A 771 13.07 30.18 1.20
N ILE A 772 12.36 29.43 2.06
CA ILE A 772 10.93 29.12 1.97
C ILE A 772 10.04 30.35 2.27
N PHE A 773 8.74 30.25 1.94
CA PHE A 773 7.78 31.35 2.07
C PHE A 773 7.21 31.51 3.48
N GLY A 774 7.99 32.19 4.34
CA GLY A 774 7.59 32.63 5.67
C GLY A 774 8.07 31.72 6.80
N ASN A 775 7.41 31.81 7.96
CA ASN A 775 7.58 30.94 9.12
C ASN A 775 6.21 30.74 9.77
N GLY A 776 5.84 29.50 10.10
CA GLY A 776 4.51 29.23 10.66
C GLY A 776 4.03 27.79 10.48
N ILE A 777 2.73 27.58 10.65
CA ILE A 777 2.05 26.33 10.30
C ILE A 777 1.67 26.37 8.81
N ALA A 778 2.06 25.37 8.03
CA ALA A 778 1.46 25.10 6.73
C ALA A 778 0.16 24.33 6.95
N VAL A 779 -0.93 24.77 6.34
CA VAL A 779 -2.24 24.09 6.41
C VAL A 779 -2.56 23.55 5.03
N TRP A 780 -2.55 22.23 4.90
CA TRP A 780 -2.86 21.52 3.67
C TRP A 780 -4.29 20.98 3.73
N HIS A 781 -5.06 21.15 2.66
CA HIS A 781 -6.29 20.43 2.37
C HIS A 781 -5.92 19.29 1.41
N VAL A 782 -6.14 18.06 1.87
CA VAL A 782 -5.87 16.84 1.10
C VAL A 782 -7.19 16.25 0.65
N VAL A 783 -7.30 15.97 -0.65
CA VAL A 783 -8.47 15.39 -1.33
C VAL A 783 -7.98 14.28 -2.25
N ALA A 784 -7.83 13.06 -1.74
CA ALA A 784 -7.33 11.91 -2.50
C ALA A 784 -8.45 11.08 -3.17
N ASP A 785 -9.64 11.66 -3.34
CA ASP A 785 -10.84 11.09 -3.97
C ASP A 785 -11.02 11.65 -5.38
N ASP A 786 -10.99 10.77 -6.39
CA ASP A 786 -11.07 11.08 -7.82
C ASP A 786 -12.46 11.57 -8.27
N THR A 787 -13.44 11.61 -7.37
CA THR A 787 -14.75 12.21 -7.61
C THR A 787 -14.90 13.62 -7.05
N THR A 788 -13.98 14.08 -6.17
CA THR A 788 -14.03 15.42 -5.55
C THR A 788 -12.76 16.26 -5.68
N ASP A 789 -11.61 15.70 -6.07
CA ASP A 789 -10.40 16.45 -6.40
C ASP A 789 -10.62 17.39 -7.61
N ASP A 790 -11.51 17.00 -8.54
CA ASP A 790 -11.95 17.79 -9.68
C ASP A 790 -12.73 19.06 -9.28
N LEU A 791 -13.25 19.14 -8.04
CA LEU A 791 -13.99 20.30 -7.54
C LEU A 791 -13.09 21.51 -7.31
N VAL A 792 -13.41 22.60 -8.00
CA VAL A 792 -12.69 23.89 -7.97
C VAL A 792 -12.58 24.41 -6.53
N PRO A 793 -11.37 24.61 -5.98
CA PRO A 793 -11.21 25.15 -4.63
C PRO A 793 -11.78 26.57 -4.51
N ASN A 794 -12.21 26.90 -3.29
CA ASN A 794 -12.68 28.25 -2.97
C ASN A 794 -11.63 29.32 -3.35
N CYS A 795 -12.12 30.43 -3.92
CA CYS A 795 -11.35 31.54 -4.49
C CYS A 795 -10.47 31.23 -5.72
N VAL A 796 -10.51 30.01 -6.27
CA VAL A 796 -9.89 29.70 -7.57
C VAL A 796 -10.89 29.97 -8.70
N GLU A 797 -10.42 30.55 -9.80
CA GLU A 797 -11.27 30.79 -10.98
C GLU A 797 -11.48 29.46 -11.75
N PRO A 798 -12.72 29.08 -12.11
CA PRO A 798 -12.98 27.76 -12.69
C PRO A 798 -12.26 27.45 -14.00
N SER A 799 -12.07 28.38 -14.94
CA SER A 799 -11.32 28.10 -16.18
C SER A 799 -9.83 27.86 -15.91
N THR A 800 -9.29 28.51 -14.88
CA THR A 800 -7.92 28.35 -14.38
C THR A 800 -7.74 26.98 -13.73
N TRP A 801 -8.66 26.53 -12.87
CA TRP A 801 -8.63 25.16 -12.31
C TRP A 801 -8.83 24.08 -13.38
N ASN A 802 -9.79 24.28 -14.30
CA ASN A 802 -10.03 23.37 -15.43
C ASN A 802 -8.90 23.35 -16.48
N SER A 803 -7.85 24.17 -16.33
CA SER A 803 -6.63 24.08 -17.14
C SER A 803 -5.59 23.09 -16.58
N LEU A 804 -5.75 22.64 -15.32
CA LEU A 804 -5.02 21.50 -14.77
C LEU A 804 -5.39 20.21 -15.51
N GLY A 805 -4.43 19.31 -15.71
CA GLY A 805 -4.74 17.92 -16.06
C GLY A 805 -5.59 17.27 -14.95
N GLN A 806 -6.43 16.30 -15.29
CA GLN A 806 -7.17 15.50 -14.29
C GLN A 806 -6.27 14.46 -13.59
N ALA A 807 -5.04 14.25 -14.08
CA ALA A 807 -4.11 13.27 -13.56
C ALA A 807 -2.87 13.92 -12.92
N THR A 808 -3.10 14.94 -12.08
CA THR A 808 -2.04 15.68 -11.37
C THR A 808 -2.30 15.68 -9.87
N ALA A 809 -1.28 15.38 -9.04
CA ALA A 809 -1.36 15.51 -7.56
C ALA A 809 -1.97 16.83 -7.12
N ARG A 810 -1.73 17.85 -7.93
CA ARG A 810 -2.17 19.22 -7.76
C ARG A 810 -3.68 19.41 -7.53
N ARG A 811 -4.52 18.49 -7.98
CA ARG A 811 -5.97 18.53 -7.70
C ARG A 811 -6.30 18.09 -6.28
N GLY A 812 -5.57 17.11 -5.76
CA GLY A 812 -5.71 16.59 -4.39
C GLY A 812 -4.90 17.34 -3.33
N LEU A 813 -3.78 17.98 -3.67
CA LEU A 813 -2.89 18.67 -2.73
C LEU A 813 -2.99 20.21 -2.83
N ARG A 814 -3.67 20.81 -1.84
CA ARG A 814 -4.07 22.22 -1.84
C ARG A 814 -3.55 22.94 -0.58
N LEU A 815 -2.75 23.99 -0.71
CA LEU A 815 -2.29 24.79 0.43
C LEU A 815 -3.31 25.88 0.78
N ILE A 816 -3.74 25.98 2.04
CA ILE A 816 -4.57 27.07 2.56
C ILE A 816 -3.66 28.16 3.12
N ARG A 817 -3.64 29.32 2.45
CA ARG A 817 -2.77 30.47 2.82
C ARG A 817 -3.48 31.44 3.79
N PRO A 818 -2.73 32.16 4.66
CA PRO A 818 -3.26 33.24 5.51
C PRO A 818 -3.77 34.48 4.74
N THR A 819 -3.54 34.57 3.43
CA THR A 819 -3.95 35.70 2.59
C THR A 819 -4.29 35.23 1.18
N ALA A 820 -5.25 35.91 0.56
CA ALA A 820 -5.59 35.75 -0.86
C ALA A 820 -4.84 36.75 -1.77
N ASP A 821 -3.89 37.54 -1.25
CA ASP A 821 -2.88 38.14 -2.14
C ASP A 821 -1.91 37.05 -2.57
N PHE A 822 -2.17 36.54 -3.77
CA PHE A 822 -1.39 35.50 -4.44
C PHE A 822 0.09 35.90 -4.63
N ASN A 823 0.43 37.19 -4.61
CA ASN A 823 1.80 37.69 -4.68
C ASN A 823 2.52 37.69 -3.32
N SER A 824 1.84 37.38 -2.21
CA SER A 824 2.45 37.39 -0.90
C SER A 824 3.43 36.23 -0.69
N VAL A 825 4.48 36.52 0.07
CA VAL A 825 5.43 35.53 0.61
C VAL A 825 4.94 34.89 1.91
N ASP A 826 3.77 35.29 2.42
CA ASP A 826 3.16 34.78 3.64
C ASP A 826 2.31 33.54 3.32
N ALA A 827 2.95 32.37 3.23
CA ALA A 827 2.27 31.10 2.95
C ALA A 827 1.89 30.32 4.22
N LEU A 828 2.30 30.78 5.41
CA LEU A 828 2.27 30.03 6.67
C LEU A 828 1.61 30.83 7.81
N TRP A 829 0.84 30.15 8.66
CA TRP A 829 0.02 30.73 9.73
C TRP A 829 0.80 30.93 11.04
N ASN A 830 0.61 32.06 11.71
CA ASN A 830 1.25 32.45 12.97
C ASN A 830 0.42 33.54 13.70
N ASP A 831 0.92 34.10 14.80
CA ASP A 831 0.26 35.14 15.62
C ASP A 831 -0.11 36.45 14.89
N THR A 832 0.38 36.66 13.67
CA THR A 832 -0.01 37.81 12.82
C THR A 832 -1.14 37.49 11.84
N ALA A 833 -1.46 36.20 11.68
CA ALA A 833 -2.65 35.74 10.95
C ALA A 833 -3.92 35.91 11.82
N TYR A 834 -5.07 35.62 11.22
CA TYR A 834 -6.36 35.54 11.92
C TYR A 834 -6.69 34.08 12.26
N ASP A 835 -7.68 33.86 13.11
CA ASP A 835 -8.16 32.51 13.46
C ASP A 835 -8.78 31.80 12.24
N LEU A 836 -8.35 30.58 11.92
CA LEU A 836 -8.79 29.83 10.74
C LEU A 836 -10.10 29.07 11.07
N LEU A 837 -11.23 29.67 10.69
CA LEU A 837 -12.57 29.19 11.03
C LEU A 837 -13.19 28.25 9.99
N ASP A 838 -14.20 27.47 10.38
CA ASP A 838 -15.01 26.63 9.47
C ASP A 838 -15.99 27.43 8.61
N THR A 839 -16.34 28.64 9.07
CA THR A 839 -17.41 29.48 8.54
C THR A 839 -16.96 30.94 8.42
N GLY A 840 -17.30 31.60 7.31
CA GLY A 840 -16.89 32.98 7.06
C GLY A 840 -17.30 33.51 5.69
N LEU A 841 -16.85 34.72 5.35
CA LEU A 841 -17.00 35.29 4.01
C LEU A 841 -15.85 34.80 3.12
N VAL A 842 -16.17 33.81 2.28
CA VAL A 842 -15.27 33.26 1.27
C VAL A 842 -15.15 34.27 0.11
N CYS A 843 -13.93 34.72 -0.20
CA CYS A 843 -13.60 35.64 -1.31
C CYS A 843 -14.36 37.00 -1.39
N PRO A 844 -14.41 37.85 -0.34
CA PRO A 844 -14.96 39.20 -0.47
C PRO A 844 -14.14 40.05 -1.44
N LEU A 845 -14.71 40.33 -2.63
CA LEU A 845 -14.08 41.11 -3.71
C LEU A 845 -13.71 42.56 -3.31
N ASP A 846 -14.32 43.09 -2.24
CA ASP A 846 -14.15 44.47 -1.76
C ASP A 846 -13.54 44.56 -0.34
N GLY A 847 -12.89 43.48 0.15
CA GLY A 847 -12.30 43.42 1.50
C GLY A 847 -11.05 42.54 1.56
N VAL A 848 -10.39 42.46 2.72
CA VAL A 848 -9.29 41.50 2.95
C VAL A 848 -9.89 40.09 2.96
N PRO A 849 -9.59 39.20 2.00
CA PRO A 849 -10.26 37.91 1.92
C PRO A 849 -9.71 36.94 2.95
N GLN A 850 -10.62 36.26 3.65
CA GLN A 850 -10.29 35.21 4.60
C GLN A 850 -10.63 33.85 3.98
N ASN A 851 -9.62 32.99 3.88
CA ASN A 851 -9.79 31.55 3.71
C ASN A 851 -10.38 30.92 4.98
N VAL A 852 -11.11 29.82 4.80
CA VAL A 852 -11.86 29.06 5.80
C VAL A 852 -11.65 27.56 5.59
N LEU A 853 -11.95 26.73 6.59
CA LEU A 853 -11.92 25.27 6.50
C LEU A 853 -13.26 24.73 6.01
N THR A 854 -13.38 24.58 4.69
CA THR A 854 -14.51 23.93 4.00
C THR A 854 -14.03 22.72 3.19
N TRP A 855 -14.74 21.61 3.26
CA TRP A 855 -14.48 20.42 2.43
C TRP A 855 -14.64 20.74 0.93
N ALA A 856 -14.18 19.84 0.05
CA ALA A 856 -14.16 20.03 -1.40
C ALA A 856 -15.55 20.26 -2.02
N ASP A 857 -16.61 19.73 -1.40
CA ASP A 857 -18.02 19.98 -1.75
C ASP A 857 -18.56 21.35 -1.27
N GLY A 858 -17.72 22.15 -0.61
CA GLY A 858 -18.05 23.47 -0.08
C GLY A 858 -18.76 23.45 1.29
N THR A 859 -18.96 22.29 1.91
CA THR A 859 -19.56 22.21 3.26
C THR A 859 -18.56 22.65 4.34
N PRO A 860 -19.01 23.31 5.43
CA PRO A 860 -18.13 23.66 6.56
C PRO A 860 -17.49 22.41 7.17
N SER A 861 -16.22 22.51 7.53
CA SER A 861 -15.52 21.38 8.15
C SER A 861 -15.97 21.07 9.59
N GLY A 862 -16.52 22.07 10.28
CA GLY A 862 -16.71 22.10 11.74
C GLY A 862 -15.41 22.30 12.54
N TYR A 863 -14.24 22.27 11.89
CA TYR A 863 -12.95 22.52 12.52
C TYR A 863 -12.61 24.01 12.55
N ASN A 864 -12.14 24.49 13.69
CA ASN A 864 -11.58 25.84 13.82
C ASN A 864 -10.19 25.74 14.45
N VAL A 865 -9.21 26.46 13.89
CA VAL A 865 -7.82 26.51 14.40
C VAL A 865 -7.55 27.93 14.87
N LEU A 866 -7.36 28.08 16.17
CA LEU A 866 -7.37 29.35 16.89
C LEU A 866 -6.05 29.63 17.59
N ASN A 867 -5.83 30.89 17.99
CA ASN A 867 -4.76 31.29 18.92
C ASN A 867 -3.34 30.86 18.51
N PHE A 868 -3.01 30.93 17.22
CA PHE A 868 -1.66 30.64 16.72
C PHE A 868 -0.60 31.44 17.49
N SER A 869 0.44 30.74 17.96
CA SER A 869 1.59 31.37 18.61
C SER A 869 2.45 32.16 17.62
N PRO A 870 3.39 33.00 18.12
CA PRO A 870 4.49 33.47 17.31
C PRO A 870 5.22 32.31 16.64
N ALA A 871 5.72 32.53 15.42
CA ALA A 871 6.44 31.51 14.67
C ALA A 871 7.77 31.15 15.36
N GLY A 872 8.06 29.85 15.45
CA GLY A 872 9.30 29.32 16.01
C GLY A 872 9.37 27.80 15.97
N GLN A 873 10.48 27.24 16.47
CA GLN A 873 10.73 25.78 16.47
C GLN A 873 9.57 25.00 17.12
N HIS A 874 8.97 25.51 18.19
CA HIS A 874 7.69 25.00 18.70
C HIS A 874 6.64 26.07 18.50
N MET A 875 5.49 25.69 17.94
CA MET A 875 4.31 26.54 17.85
C MET A 875 3.14 25.90 18.58
N THR A 876 2.24 26.73 19.10
CA THR A 876 0.99 26.28 19.74
C THR A 876 -0.23 26.89 19.08
N PHE A 877 -1.33 26.15 19.07
CA PHE A 877 -2.64 26.58 18.58
C PHE A 877 -3.72 25.72 19.23
N ASP A 878 -4.94 26.25 19.35
CA ASP A 878 -6.09 25.48 19.81
C ASP A 878 -6.86 24.94 18.60
N VAL A 879 -7.22 23.66 18.62
CA VAL A 879 -8.14 23.04 17.66
C VAL A 879 -9.50 22.84 18.34
N VAL A 880 -10.54 23.42 17.75
CA VAL A 880 -11.94 23.12 18.06
C VAL A 880 -12.47 22.19 16.97
N THR A 881 -13.18 21.14 17.37
CA THR A 881 -13.70 20.07 16.50
C THR A 881 -15.23 20.18 16.31
N PRO A 882 -15.80 19.47 15.31
CA PRO A 882 -17.24 19.52 14.99
C PRO A 882 -18.18 19.07 16.13
#